data_AF-A0A932W401-F1
#
_entry.id   AF-A0A932W401-F1
#
_cell.length_a   1.000
_cell.length_b   1.000
_cell.length_c   1.000
_cell.angle_alpha   90.00
_cell.angle_beta   90.00
_cell.angle_gamma   90.00
#
_symmetry.space_group_name_H-M   'P 1'
#
loop_
_entity.id
_entity.type
_entity.pdbx_description
1 polymer ?
#
loop_
_entity_poly.entity_id
_entity_poly.type
_entity_poly.pdbx_seq_one_letter_code
_entity_poly.pdbx_strand_id
1 'polypeptide(L)'
;MRNRWLLLPTALLLFIAYPARTQKASLPAAKLPRDAEKWVERTLKKMTLEEKLGQLVMVFYYGGFLSTESEQYRELLRQVEKNHVGGIVVQTRGTPLGIEYSQVYPTAALANQLQRRSKVPLLVAADFERGTAMRLDEGTAFPHAMGVAATGDPRVAYAMGKITASEARAVGVHWVFAPVADVNSNPDNPIINTRSFGEDPQKVAEFVKQFVRGIEENGALSTTKHFPGHGDTSVDSHIDLSVVKGDRARLDAVELAPFRAAIAAGTSTIMTGHLAVPALEPNAEVPATLSENILTGLLRKELGFDGLIVTDALDMGGVTSRYPPAEVAVRAVAAGADVLLVPPIPDAAIAGLKDAVATGRIPMARIDESVRRVLRAKAKLGLYKERLVDLDRLNTAFRRPEFVQQAQEIADRGVTLLKDEPRLLPLDATKPQRVLLAAVAGDPDPYPAEHFERELRGRVDSLAAVRTDTRFVKVETVKLPPPESYDVAIAALFVRVADRKGTVGLPENQMALVNALLAAGKPVVVVCFGSPYIIEKFPSAKTWMAVFSTQDVAQRAAGRALFGQVAIGGKIPVSVPGVAKAGDGLSVSASPMKLRAAPADMDARLKPVYEMLDHAVEERAFPGGVLAVGQRGELVVHAFGKQTYDAGAPAVSTETIYDLASLTKPVVTVTATAMLVASNRVQLDAPIERFLPEWNKGPNAEWRKKVTVRHLLLHSSGLPGYQKYYEVTKGKKEIVAKALAEPLVAEPGAKVEYSDIGFVLLGEIVERVLGKTLDQFARERIFAPLGMSDAQFNPLKNLRARIAPTENDTTYRRQLVHGEVHDQNAWAMGGVAGHAGLFSTAADLAAFCQMMLNGGMYAHQRLLSRSAIAQFTKAATLPGGARTLGWDVPSEPSQSGKYFSARSFGHLGYTGTSIWIDPEKELFVILLTNRVHPSAENEKIKDVRPAVHDAILESLGPQP
;
A
#
# COMPACT_ATOMS: atom_id res chain seq x y z
N MET A 1 11.53 -29.88 63.44
CA MET A 1 11.86 -29.01 64.59
C MET A 1 11.04 -27.73 64.46
N ARG A 2 10.19 -27.48 65.48
CA ARG A 2 9.60 -26.22 65.99
C ARG A 2 9.36 -25.05 65.01
N ASN A 3 8.09 -24.75 64.70
CA ASN A 3 7.20 -23.74 65.34
C ASN A 3 7.36 -22.33 64.71
N ARG A 4 6.36 -21.48 64.51
CA ARG A 4 4.89 -21.49 64.65
C ARG A 4 4.38 -20.21 63.96
N TRP A 5 3.12 -20.23 63.54
CA TRP A 5 2.34 -19.07 63.06
C TRP A 5 2.01 -18.06 64.18
N LEU A 6 1.59 -16.85 63.75
CA LEU A 6 0.46 -16.01 64.20
C LEU A 6 0.73 -14.58 64.76
N LEU A 7 -0.02 -13.64 64.15
CA LEU A 7 -0.63 -12.39 64.65
C LEU A 7 -0.03 -11.01 64.25
N LEU A 8 -0.75 -10.35 63.32
CA LEU A 8 -1.02 -8.90 63.23
C LEU A 8 -1.80 -8.43 64.50
N PRO A 9 -1.82 -7.12 64.90
CA PRO A 9 -2.33 -6.03 64.04
C PRO A 9 -1.83 -4.57 64.29
N THR A 10 -2.32 -3.68 63.43
CA THR A 10 -2.52 -2.22 63.58
C THR A 10 -1.30 -1.29 63.67
N ALA A 11 -0.94 -0.67 62.54
CA ALA A 11 -0.29 0.64 62.50
C ALA A 11 -1.10 1.60 61.62
N LEU A 12 -1.59 2.65 62.28
CA LEU A 12 -2.25 3.84 61.76
C LEU A 12 -1.34 4.52 60.71
N LEU A 13 -1.77 4.61 59.44
CA LEU A 13 -1.12 5.46 58.44
C LEU A 13 -1.98 6.71 58.25
N LEU A 14 -1.51 7.82 58.83
CA LEU A 14 -2.00 9.16 58.56
C LEU A 14 -1.97 9.44 57.06
N PHE A 15 -3.14 9.74 56.49
CA PHE A 15 -3.26 10.45 55.22
C PHE A 15 -2.72 11.88 55.41
N ILE A 16 -1.45 12.09 55.11
CA ILE A 16 -0.93 13.44 54.85
C ILE A 16 -1.36 13.79 53.44
N ALA A 17 -2.42 14.60 53.33
CA ALA A 17 -2.80 15.26 52.10
C ALA A 17 -1.65 16.17 51.65
N TYR A 18 -0.89 15.74 50.63
CA TYR A 18 0.01 16.62 49.91
C TYR A 18 -0.85 17.58 49.07
N PRO A 19 -0.73 18.91 49.23
CA PRO A 19 -1.37 19.83 48.31
C PRO A 19 -0.67 19.66 46.96
N ALA A 20 -1.44 19.34 45.92
CA ALA A 20 -0.99 19.34 44.55
C ALA A 20 -0.45 20.74 44.20
N ARG A 21 0.87 20.91 44.28
CA ARG A 21 1.55 22.06 43.66
C ARG A 21 1.42 21.88 42.15
N THR A 22 0.49 22.62 41.56
CA THR A 22 0.42 22.86 40.12
C THR A 22 1.73 23.51 39.68
N GLN A 23 2.66 22.68 39.20
CA GLN A 23 3.92 23.13 38.65
C GLN A 23 3.61 23.80 37.30
N LYS A 24 3.50 25.14 37.30
CA LYS A 24 3.56 25.96 36.09
C LYS A 24 4.93 25.74 35.43
N ALA A 25 5.02 24.75 34.55
CA ALA A 25 6.14 24.55 33.66
C ALA A 25 5.61 24.56 32.22
N SER A 26 5.17 25.73 31.73
CA SER A 26 5.21 25.97 30.30
C SER A 26 6.70 26.11 29.94
N LEU A 27 7.18 25.32 28.98
CA LEU A 27 8.48 25.61 28.37
C LEU A 27 8.37 27.02 27.77
N PRO A 28 9.25 27.97 28.12
CA PRO A 28 9.22 29.29 27.53
C PRO A 28 9.38 29.14 26.01
N ALA A 29 8.49 29.78 25.25
CA ALA A 29 8.56 29.78 23.79
C ALA A 29 10.00 30.09 23.35
N ALA A 30 10.57 29.24 22.49
CA ALA A 30 11.96 29.38 22.05
C ALA A 30 12.19 30.83 21.58
N LYS A 31 13.11 31.53 22.26
CA LYS A 31 13.38 32.93 21.94
C LYS A 31 13.87 33.03 20.50
N LEU A 32 13.24 33.91 19.72
CA LEU A 32 13.69 34.21 18.37
C LEU A 32 15.14 34.75 18.41
N PRO A 33 15.95 34.44 17.38
CA PRO A 33 17.26 35.07 17.20
C PRO A 33 17.18 36.60 17.24
N ARG A 34 18.24 37.27 17.70
CA ARG A 34 18.24 38.73 17.88
C ARG A 34 17.99 39.50 16.57
N ASP A 35 18.49 39.01 15.45
CA ASP A 35 18.26 39.60 14.12
C ASP A 35 16.80 39.47 13.69
N ALA A 36 16.18 38.31 13.95
CA ALA A 36 14.75 38.07 13.73
C ALA A 36 13.89 39.06 14.55
N GLU A 37 14.17 39.25 15.84
CA GLU A 37 13.41 40.23 16.65
C GLU A 37 13.63 41.67 16.20
N LYS A 38 14.86 42.03 15.83
CA LYS A 38 15.11 43.34 15.24
C LYS A 38 14.33 43.54 13.94
N TRP A 39 14.13 42.49 13.13
CA TRP A 39 13.31 42.58 11.92
C TRP A 39 11.83 42.78 12.26
N VAL A 40 11.29 42.05 13.23
CA VAL A 40 9.91 42.19 13.71
C VAL A 40 9.63 43.63 14.14
N GLU A 41 10.39 44.17 15.10
CA GLU A 41 10.11 45.50 15.66
C GLU A 41 10.36 46.62 14.64
N ARG A 42 11.39 46.50 13.80
CA ARG A 42 11.64 47.48 12.72
C ARG A 42 10.56 47.46 11.66
N THR A 43 10.03 46.29 11.33
CA THR A 43 8.94 46.16 10.36
C THR A 43 7.67 46.78 10.95
N LEU A 44 7.25 46.35 12.15
CA LEU A 44 6.05 46.85 12.83
C LEU A 44 6.02 48.38 12.95
N LYS A 45 7.15 48.99 13.35
CA LYS A 45 7.25 50.45 13.51
C LYS A 45 7.07 51.23 12.20
N LYS A 46 7.39 50.61 11.07
CA LYS A 46 7.31 51.24 9.74
C LYS A 46 5.95 51.05 9.05
N MET A 47 5.09 50.16 9.57
CA MET A 47 3.83 49.84 8.93
C MET A 47 2.78 50.93 9.19
N THR A 48 2.02 51.26 8.15
CA THR A 48 0.79 52.07 8.28
C THR A 48 -0.30 51.27 9.00
N LEU A 49 -1.37 51.94 9.44
CA LEU A 49 -2.54 51.23 10.00
C LEU A 49 -3.12 50.23 8.98
N GLU A 50 -3.25 50.61 7.71
CA GLU A 50 -3.80 49.73 6.66
C GLU A 50 -2.92 48.50 6.45
N GLU A 51 -1.60 48.67 6.40
CA GLU A 51 -0.67 47.54 6.31
C GLU A 51 -0.79 46.62 7.54
N LYS A 52 -0.93 47.19 8.74
CA LYS A 52 -1.14 46.43 9.99
C LYS A 52 -2.44 45.62 9.96
N LEU A 53 -3.54 46.23 9.55
CA LEU A 53 -4.84 45.55 9.44
C LEU A 53 -4.82 44.46 8.38
N GLY A 54 -4.18 44.71 7.23
CA GLY A 54 -3.96 43.71 6.19
C GLY A 54 -3.26 42.46 6.71
N GLN A 55 -2.25 42.61 7.58
CA GLN A 55 -1.55 41.47 8.17
C GLN A 55 -2.42 40.54 9.03
N LEU A 56 -3.61 40.99 9.45
CA LEU A 56 -4.56 40.19 10.21
C LEU A 56 -5.50 39.39 9.30
N VAL A 57 -5.44 39.55 7.98
CA VAL A 57 -6.37 38.93 7.04
C VAL A 57 -5.69 37.85 6.21
N MET A 58 -6.38 36.72 6.03
CA MET A 58 -6.02 35.67 5.07
C MET A 58 -7.14 35.41 4.08
N VAL A 59 -6.79 35.14 2.82
CA VAL A 59 -7.75 34.90 1.73
C VAL A 59 -7.50 33.56 1.04
N PHE A 60 -8.52 33.05 0.34
CA PHE A 60 -8.39 31.81 -0.43
C PHE A 60 -7.35 31.92 -1.54
N TYR A 61 -6.72 30.78 -1.78
CA TYR A 61 -5.70 30.58 -2.77
C TYR A 61 -5.90 29.20 -3.40
N TYR A 62 -6.10 29.16 -4.71
CA TYR A 62 -6.34 27.93 -5.44
C TYR A 62 -5.12 27.63 -6.31
N GLY A 63 -4.40 26.55 -5.98
CA GLY A 63 -3.15 26.20 -6.65
C GLY A 63 -3.40 25.60 -8.03
N GLY A 64 -3.06 26.35 -9.07
CA GLY A 64 -3.24 25.96 -10.46
C GLY A 64 -2.63 26.99 -11.40
N PHE A 65 -2.51 26.66 -12.68
CA PHE A 65 -2.08 27.64 -13.68
C PHE A 65 -3.17 28.68 -13.90
N LEU A 66 -2.88 29.94 -13.59
CA LEU A 66 -3.77 31.06 -13.85
C LEU A 66 -3.19 31.91 -14.99
N SER A 67 -4.06 32.30 -15.92
CA SER A 67 -3.72 33.38 -16.85
C SER A 67 -3.50 34.68 -16.05
N THR A 68 -2.45 35.43 -16.39
CA THR A 68 -2.17 36.75 -15.81
C THR A 68 -3.28 37.77 -16.10
N GLU A 69 -4.15 37.48 -17.07
CA GLU A 69 -5.30 38.32 -17.42
C GLU A 69 -6.58 37.91 -16.70
N SER A 70 -6.60 36.74 -16.04
CA SER A 70 -7.79 36.26 -15.33
C SER A 70 -8.16 37.18 -14.17
N GLU A 71 -9.47 37.40 -14.00
CA GLU A 71 -10.02 38.15 -12.86
C GLU A 71 -9.54 37.57 -11.53
N GLN A 72 -9.49 36.24 -11.43
CA GLN A 72 -9.01 35.53 -10.25
C GLN A 72 -7.56 35.90 -9.88
N TYR A 73 -6.65 35.93 -10.86
CA TYR A 73 -5.26 36.29 -10.61
C TYR A 73 -5.13 37.77 -10.23
N ARG A 74 -5.86 38.65 -10.92
CA ARG A 74 -5.88 40.10 -10.64
C ARG A 74 -6.42 40.40 -9.24
N GLU A 75 -7.50 39.73 -8.83
CA GLU A 75 -8.05 39.90 -7.49
C GLU A 75 -7.09 39.40 -6.42
N LEU A 76 -6.44 38.25 -6.62
CA LEU A 76 -5.44 37.73 -5.70
C LEU A 76 -4.24 38.69 -5.56
N LEU A 77 -3.76 39.25 -6.67
CA LEU A 77 -2.73 40.30 -6.64
C LEU A 77 -3.20 41.54 -5.91
N ARG A 78 -4.44 42.00 -6.12
CA ARG A 78 -4.99 43.15 -5.41
C ARG A 78 -5.02 42.91 -3.90
N GLN A 79 -5.42 41.72 -3.46
CA GLN A 79 -5.38 41.37 -2.04
C GLN A 79 -3.95 41.48 -1.47
N VAL A 80 -2.95 41.00 -2.21
CA VAL A 80 -1.53 41.05 -1.78
C VAL A 80 -0.96 42.48 -1.82
N GLU A 81 -1.16 43.21 -2.92
CA GLU A 81 -0.50 44.50 -3.16
C GLU A 81 -1.24 45.68 -2.54
N LYS A 82 -2.58 45.69 -2.58
CA LYS A 82 -3.42 46.80 -2.10
C LYS A 82 -3.93 46.57 -0.67
N ASN A 83 -4.44 45.37 -0.38
CA ASN A 83 -4.96 45.06 0.96
C ASN A 83 -3.87 44.58 1.92
N HIS A 84 -2.66 44.34 1.42
CA HIS A 84 -1.50 43.93 2.21
C HIS A 84 -1.79 42.71 3.10
N VAL A 85 -2.54 41.73 2.56
CA VAL A 85 -2.95 40.55 3.33
C VAL A 85 -1.77 39.86 4.00
N GLY A 86 -1.99 39.36 5.22
CA GLY A 86 -0.97 38.69 6.02
C GLY A 86 -0.60 37.32 5.48
N GLY A 87 -1.54 36.67 4.81
CA GLY A 87 -1.36 35.36 4.24
C GLY A 87 -2.45 34.92 3.29
N ILE A 88 -2.28 33.71 2.78
CA ILE A 88 -3.16 33.04 1.84
C ILE A 88 -3.34 31.57 2.26
N VAL A 89 -4.48 30.95 1.95
CA VAL A 89 -4.77 29.55 2.31
C VAL A 89 -5.10 28.72 1.07
N VAL A 90 -4.35 27.63 0.85
CA VAL A 90 -4.56 26.67 -0.23
C VAL A 90 -5.90 25.96 -0.04
N GLN A 91 -6.76 26.00 -1.05
CA GLN A 91 -8.08 25.37 -1.04
C GLN A 91 -8.35 24.60 -2.34
N THR A 92 -9.21 23.59 -2.26
CA THR A 92 -9.73 22.82 -3.40
C THR A 92 -11.01 23.44 -3.95
N ARG A 93 -11.30 23.28 -5.24
CA ARG A 93 -12.56 23.79 -5.83
C ARG A 93 -13.61 22.71 -5.90
N GLY A 94 -14.84 23.03 -5.48
CA GLY A 94 -16.00 22.21 -5.79
C GLY A 94 -16.42 22.45 -7.24
N THR A 95 -16.65 21.39 -8.00
CA THR A 95 -17.15 21.45 -9.38
C THR A 95 -18.35 20.52 -9.54
N PRO A 96 -19.16 20.67 -10.61
CA PRO A 96 -20.20 19.70 -10.93
C PRO A 96 -19.69 18.28 -11.14
N LEU A 97 -18.38 18.06 -11.37
CA LEU A 97 -17.79 16.74 -11.56
C LEU A 97 -17.13 16.17 -10.30
N GLY A 98 -17.08 16.94 -9.21
CA GLY A 98 -16.43 16.54 -7.96
C GLY A 98 -15.47 17.62 -7.44
N ILE A 99 -14.52 17.21 -6.61
CA ILE A 99 -13.51 18.10 -6.04
C ILE A 99 -12.31 18.19 -6.99
N GLU A 100 -11.95 19.40 -7.39
CA GLU A 100 -10.72 19.71 -8.11
C GLU A 100 -9.62 20.07 -7.10
N TYR A 101 -8.59 19.22 -7.05
CA TYR A 101 -7.44 19.39 -6.18
C TYR A 101 -6.43 20.36 -6.81
N SER A 102 -5.67 21.06 -5.95
CA SER A 102 -4.56 21.89 -6.42
C SER A 102 -3.38 21.01 -6.84
N GLN A 103 -2.51 21.52 -7.72
CA GLN A 103 -1.32 20.80 -8.19
C GLN A 103 -0.04 21.33 -7.52
N VAL A 104 0.93 20.47 -7.20
CA VAL A 104 2.14 20.84 -6.46
C VAL A 104 2.94 21.96 -7.16
N TYR A 105 3.33 21.76 -8.43
CA TYR A 105 4.18 22.73 -9.13
C TYR A 105 3.49 24.10 -9.33
N PRO A 106 2.26 24.18 -9.85
CA PRO A 106 1.55 25.45 -9.98
C PRO A 106 1.30 26.15 -8.66
N THR A 107 1.06 25.40 -7.57
CA THR A 107 0.95 25.96 -6.21
C THR A 107 2.27 26.65 -5.83
N ALA A 108 3.40 25.95 -5.89
CA ALA A 108 4.69 26.55 -5.55
C ALA A 108 5.04 27.76 -6.44
N ALA A 109 4.81 27.65 -7.74
CA ALA A 109 5.11 28.71 -8.71
C ALA A 109 4.27 29.98 -8.46
N LEU A 110 2.97 29.82 -8.26
CA LEU A 110 2.07 30.95 -7.99
C LEU A 110 2.35 31.55 -6.60
N ALA A 111 2.63 30.73 -5.57
CA ALA A 111 3.05 31.23 -4.27
C ALA A 111 4.33 32.08 -4.37
N ASN A 112 5.33 31.63 -5.15
CA ASN A 112 6.55 32.40 -5.44
C ASN A 112 6.25 33.75 -6.12
N GLN A 113 5.32 33.79 -7.08
CA GLN A 113 4.90 35.03 -7.72
C GLN A 113 4.32 36.02 -6.71
N LEU A 114 3.39 35.56 -5.86
CA LEU A 114 2.76 36.39 -4.82
C LEU A 114 3.78 36.85 -3.77
N GLN A 115 4.71 35.99 -3.36
CA GLN A 115 5.77 36.35 -2.42
C GLN A 115 6.69 37.46 -2.93
N ARG A 116 6.95 37.52 -4.25
CA ARG A 116 7.72 38.60 -4.90
C ARG A 116 6.98 39.92 -4.94
N ARG A 117 5.65 39.89 -5.02
CA ARG A 117 4.78 41.08 -5.03
C ARG A 117 4.46 41.59 -3.63
N SER A 118 4.51 40.73 -2.62
CA SER A 118 4.21 41.10 -1.25
C SER A 118 5.34 41.90 -0.58
N LYS A 119 5.01 43.07 -0.02
CA LYS A 119 5.95 43.92 0.74
C LYS A 119 6.46 43.22 2.00
N VAL A 120 5.57 42.58 2.75
CA VAL A 120 5.88 41.74 3.92
C VAL A 120 5.67 40.27 3.52
N PRO A 121 6.58 39.32 3.82
CA PRO A 121 6.42 37.94 3.39
C PRO A 121 5.05 37.35 3.77
N LEU A 122 4.40 36.60 2.89
CA LEU A 122 3.09 35.99 3.15
C LEU A 122 3.25 34.72 4.00
N LEU A 123 2.31 34.48 4.91
CA LEU A 123 2.06 33.13 5.42
C LEU A 123 1.20 32.38 4.40
N VAL A 124 1.59 31.15 4.06
CA VAL A 124 0.82 30.28 3.18
C VAL A 124 0.36 29.12 4.03
N ALA A 125 -0.94 28.91 4.13
CA ALA A 125 -1.55 27.88 4.94
C ALA A 125 -2.30 26.83 4.11
N ALA A 126 -2.59 25.67 4.69
CA ALA A 126 -3.47 24.66 4.11
C ALA A 126 -4.02 23.71 5.20
N ASP A 127 -5.22 23.18 5.00
CA ASP A 127 -5.68 22.02 5.77
C ASP A 127 -5.01 20.74 5.25
N PHE A 128 -4.09 20.21 6.05
CA PHE A 128 -3.42 18.93 5.79
C PHE A 128 -3.68 17.92 6.92
N GLU A 129 -4.95 17.79 7.32
CA GLU A 129 -5.37 16.88 8.41
C GLU A 129 -5.07 15.41 8.13
N ARG A 130 -4.97 15.03 6.85
CA ARG A 130 -4.67 13.67 6.37
C ARG A 130 -3.49 13.64 5.39
N GLY A 131 -2.51 14.50 5.64
CA GLY A 131 -1.37 14.73 4.75
C GLY A 131 -1.64 15.78 3.68
N THR A 132 -0.63 16.06 2.85
CA THR A 132 -0.72 17.10 1.81
C THR A 132 -1.71 16.74 0.70
N ALA A 133 -1.98 15.45 0.52
CA ALA A 133 -3.01 14.93 -0.40
C ALA A 133 -4.42 15.49 -0.15
N MET A 134 -4.66 16.05 1.04
CA MET A 134 -5.95 16.68 1.34
C MET A 134 -6.25 17.87 0.43
N ARG A 135 -5.23 18.60 -0.06
CA ARG A 135 -5.41 19.73 -0.99
C ARG A 135 -4.60 19.59 -2.28
N LEU A 136 -3.53 18.81 -2.28
CA LEU A 136 -2.58 18.67 -3.38
C LEU A 136 -2.68 17.27 -3.99
N ASP A 137 -3.02 17.17 -5.27
CA ASP A 137 -3.28 15.87 -5.94
C ASP A 137 -2.08 14.91 -5.86
N GLU A 138 -0.86 15.45 -5.96
CA GLU A 138 0.38 14.67 -5.94
C GLU A 138 0.92 14.39 -4.53
N GLY A 139 0.20 14.76 -3.48
CA GLY A 139 0.66 14.66 -2.09
C GLY A 139 0.60 13.26 -1.48
N THR A 140 1.30 13.09 -0.34
CA THR A 140 1.20 11.87 0.45
C THR A 140 -0.12 11.86 1.24
N ALA A 141 -0.94 10.83 1.03
CA ALA A 141 -2.20 10.62 1.73
C ALA A 141 -2.02 9.71 2.95
N PHE A 142 -2.68 10.05 4.06
CA PHE A 142 -2.77 9.23 5.27
C PHE A 142 -4.23 8.78 5.51
N PRO A 143 -4.47 7.74 6.32
CA PRO A 143 -5.79 7.54 6.89
C PRO A 143 -6.20 8.77 7.72
N HIS A 144 -7.51 8.95 7.94
CA HIS A 144 -7.98 9.99 8.87
C HIS A 144 -7.47 9.72 10.29
N ALA A 145 -7.46 10.75 11.15
CA ALA A 145 -6.89 10.70 12.50
C ALA A 145 -7.38 9.51 13.32
N MET A 146 -8.65 9.12 13.19
CA MET A 146 -9.20 7.94 13.87
C MET A 146 -8.52 6.63 13.45
N GLY A 147 -8.20 6.48 12.15
CA GLY A 147 -7.44 5.33 11.65
C GLY A 147 -5.97 5.34 12.09
N VAL A 148 -5.39 6.53 12.27
CA VAL A 148 -4.04 6.68 12.86
C VAL A 148 -4.06 6.28 14.34
N ALA A 149 -5.08 6.69 15.09
CA ALA A 149 -5.26 6.32 16.49
C ALA A 149 -5.54 4.83 16.69
N ALA A 150 -6.22 4.20 15.73
CA ALA A 150 -6.51 2.78 15.79
C ALA A 150 -5.26 1.89 15.83
N THR A 151 -4.09 2.42 15.43
CA THR A 151 -2.79 1.73 15.59
C THR A 151 -2.37 1.54 17.05
N GLY A 152 -2.94 2.30 17.99
CA GLY A 152 -2.58 2.32 19.41
C GLY A 152 -1.22 2.94 19.73
N ASP A 153 -0.50 3.49 18.74
CA ASP A 153 0.87 4.01 18.90
C ASP A 153 0.97 5.50 18.55
N PRO A 154 0.96 6.42 19.52
CA PRO A 154 1.04 7.86 19.27
C PRO A 154 2.24 8.30 18.42
N ARG A 155 3.32 7.51 18.36
CA ARG A 155 4.52 7.84 17.55
C ARG A 155 4.21 7.88 16.06
N VAL A 156 3.17 7.18 15.59
CA VAL A 156 2.77 7.27 14.17
C VAL A 156 2.19 8.63 13.81
N ALA A 157 1.58 9.36 14.78
CA ALA A 157 1.12 10.73 14.56
C ALA A 157 2.29 11.72 14.44
N TYR A 158 3.41 11.47 15.14
CA TYR A 158 4.65 12.22 14.91
C TYR A 158 5.16 12.04 13.48
N ALA A 159 5.20 10.79 13.00
CA ALA A 159 5.62 10.49 11.62
C ALA A 159 4.73 11.19 10.58
N MET A 160 3.41 11.14 10.78
CA MET A 160 2.44 11.83 9.95
C MET A 160 2.68 13.35 9.93
N GLY A 161 2.86 13.97 11.11
CA GLY A 161 3.18 15.40 11.22
C GLY A 161 4.49 15.76 10.54
N LYS A 162 5.55 14.97 10.74
CA LYS A 162 6.86 15.17 10.11
C LYS A 162 6.79 15.14 8.59
N ILE A 163 6.15 14.12 8.01
CA ILE A 163 5.99 13.98 6.56
C ILE A 163 5.18 15.15 6.01
N THR A 164 4.05 15.47 6.66
CA THR A 164 3.18 16.58 6.26
C THR A 164 3.93 17.91 6.27
N ALA A 165 4.70 18.22 7.31
CA ALA A 165 5.51 19.44 7.37
C ALA A 165 6.61 19.47 6.30
N SER A 166 7.29 18.35 6.07
CA SER A 166 8.37 18.25 5.08
C SER A 166 7.85 18.55 3.68
N GLU A 167 6.73 17.93 3.29
CA GLU A 167 6.10 18.20 2.00
C GLU A 167 5.50 19.61 1.94
N ALA A 168 4.76 20.04 2.96
CA ALA A 168 4.20 21.40 3.01
C ALA A 168 5.27 22.48 2.77
N ARG A 169 6.41 22.37 3.46
CA ARG A 169 7.53 23.30 3.31
C ARG A 169 8.15 23.27 1.92
N ALA A 170 8.21 22.12 1.27
CA ALA A 170 8.74 21.98 -0.09
C ALA A 170 7.94 22.77 -1.13
N VAL A 171 6.61 22.82 -0.97
CA VAL A 171 5.69 23.54 -1.88
C VAL A 171 5.40 24.99 -1.44
N GLY A 172 6.07 25.46 -0.38
CA GLY A 172 5.93 26.84 0.11
C GLY A 172 4.71 27.05 1.01
N VAL A 173 4.12 25.98 1.54
CA VAL A 173 3.12 26.03 2.61
C VAL A 173 3.84 25.96 3.96
N HIS A 174 3.59 26.93 4.83
CA HIS A 174 4.32 27.09 6.08
C HIS A 174 3.47 26.82 7.32
N TRP A 175 2.15 26.91 7.17
CA TRP A 175 1.20 26.89 8.26
C TRP A 175 0.15 25.80 8.03
N VAL A 176 0.27 24.72 8.78
CA VAL A 176 -0.57 23.54 8.64
C VAL A 176 -1.76 23.65 9.59
N PHE A 177 -2.97 23.64 9.04
CA PHE A 177 -4.22 23.67 9.81
C PHE A 177 -4.59 22.28 10.35
N ALA A 178 -3.69 21.72 11.15
CA ALA A 178 -3.81 20.43 11.85
C ALA A 178 -2.86 20.41 13.08
N PRO A 179 -3.14 19.59 14.11
CA PRO A 179 -4.15 18.54 14.18
C PRO A 179 -5.52 19.02 14.65
N VAL A 180 -6.56 18.26 14.30
CA VAL A 180 -7.84 18.30 15.00
C VAL A 180 -7.65 17.67 16.38
N ALA A 181 -7.98 18.43 17.42
CA ALA A 181 -7.82 18.09 18.83
C ALA A 181 -9.16 17.86 19.54
N ASP A 182 -10.27 17.95 18.79
CA ASP A 182 -11.60 17.68 19.28
C ASP A 182 -11.73 16.21 19.74
N VAL A 183 -12.29 16.00 20.94
CA VAL A 183 -12.58 14.66 21.47
C VAL A 183 -13.96 14.23 20.96
N ASN A 184 -14.04 13.19 20.13
CA ASN A 184 -15.31 12.76 19.55
C ASN A 184 -16.15 11.96 20.56
N SER A 185 -16.70 12.65 21.57
CA SER A 185 -17.59 12.06 22.59
C SER A 185 -19.00 11.77 22.09
N ASN A 186 -19.40 12.39 20.98
CA ASN A 186 -20.72 12.21 20.36
C ASN A 186 -20.60 11.41 19.05
N PRO A 187 -21.14 10.18 18.97
CA PRO A 187 -21.18 9.39 17.73
C PRO A 187 -21.92 10.08 16.57
N ASP A 188 -22.92 10.89 16.87
CA ASP A 188 -23.75 11.61 15.89
C ASP A 188 -23.09 12.89 15.37
N ASN A 189 -21.86 13.19 15.81
CA ASN A 189 -21.16 14.39 15.36
C ASN A 189 -20.98 14.38 13.83
N PRO A 190 -21.57 15.34 13.10
CA PRO A 190 -21.62 15.26 11.65
C PRO A 190 -20.33 15.74 10.97
N ILE A 191 -19.41 16.36 11.72
CA ILE A 191 -18.29 17.12 11.16
C ILE A 191 -16.92 16.75 11.74
N ILE A 192 -16.83 16.27 12.98
CA ILE A 192 -15.58 15.80 13.61
C ILE A 192 -15.37 14.32 13.28
N ASN A 193 -16.10 13.41 13.94
CA ASN A 193 -16.13 11.98 13.61
C ASN A 193 -14.70 11.43 13.32
N THR A 194 -14.45 10.83 12.15
CA THR A 194 -13.13 10.27 11.79
C THR A 194 -11.96 11.26 11.78
N ARG A 195 -12.21 12.58 11.78
CA ARG A 195 -11.16 13.61 11.89
C ARG A 195 -10.59 13.73 13.29
N SER A 196 -11.27 13.21 14.31
CA SER A 196 -10.73 13.08 15.66
C SER A 196 -9.88 11.82 15.82
N PHE A 197 -8.93 11.84 16.74
CA PHE A 197 -8.20 10.65 17.15
C PHE A 197 -9.05 9.69 18.02
N GLY A 198 -10.20 10.09 18.56
CA GLY A 198 -11.05 9.17 19.34
C GLY A 198 -11.91 9.87 20.40
N GLU A 199 -12.45 9.08 21.32
CA GLU A 199 -13.35 9.56 22.39
C GLU A 199 -12.66 9.73 23.77
N ASP A 200 -11.46 9.16 23.95
CA ASP A 200 -10.71 9.26 25.19
C ASP A 200 -9.83 10.53 25.20
N PRO A 201 -10.09 11.51 26.09
CA PRO A 201 -9.36 12.78 26.11
C PRO A 201 -7.85 12.63 26.27
N GLN A 202 -7.38 11.65 27.06
CA GLN A 202 -5.96 11.46 27.32
C GLN A 202 -5.27 10.87 26.09
N LYS A 203 -5.89 9.88 25.45
CA LYS A 203 -5.36 9.34 24.19
C LYS A 203 -5.36 10.40 23.09
N VAL A 204 -6.44 11.16 22.93
CA VAL A 204 -6.49 12.27 21.97
C VAL A 204 -5.36 13.27 22.25
N ALA A 205 -5.15 13.65 23.51
CA ALA A 205 -4.07 14.54 23.92
C ALA A 205 -2.66 14.01 23.57
N GLU A 206 -2.42 12.71 23.73
CA GLU A 206 -1.14 12.07 23.36
C GLU A 206 -0.88 12.12 21.85
N PHE A 207 -1.88 11.78 21.02
CA PHE A 207 -1.76 11.82 19.57
C PHE A 207 -1.60 13.26 19.05
N VAL A 208 -2.39 14.21 19.59
CA VAL A 208 -2.28 15.64 19.29
C VAL A 208 -0.87 16.15 19.61
N LYS A 209 -0.33 15.82 20.80
CA LYS A 209 1.03 16.18 21.20
C LYS A 209 2.06 15.68 20.19
N GLN A 210 1.97 14.42 19.77
CA GLN A 210 2.95 13.85 18.82
C GLN A 210 2.83 14.47 17.43
N PHE A 211 1.62 14.72 16.92
CA PHE A 211 1.42 15.40 15.65
C PHE A 211 1.97 16.83 15.67
N VAL A 212 1.65 17.61 16.71
CA VAL A 212 2.18 18.98 16.91
C VAL A 212 3.70 18.98 16.86
N ARG A 213 4.34 18.07 17.61
CA ARG A 213 5.80 17.92 17.57
C ARG A 213 6.32 17.58 16.18
N GLY A 214 5.66 16.65 15.48
CA GLY A 214 6.02 16.28 14.11
C GLY A 214 6.03 17.47 13.16
N ILE A 215 5.06 18.38 13.29
CA ILE A 215 4.99 19.60 12.47
C ILE A 215 6.04 20.63 12.90
N GLU A 216 6.06 20.98 14.19
CA GLU A 216 6.87 22.08 14.74
C GLU A 216 8.38 21.79 14.66
N GLU A 217 8.79 20.56 14.95
CA GLU A 217 10.20 20.14 14.89
C GLU A 217 10.72 20.05 13.44
N ASN A 218 9.82 20.03 12.43
CA ASN A 218 10.17 19.95 11.02
C ASN A 218 9.85 21.25 10.25
N GLY A 219 9.81 22.39 10.96
CA GLY A 219 9.93 23.72 10.36
C GLY A 219 8.64 24.34 9.83
N ALA A 220 7.47 23.77 10.15
CA ALA A 220 6.16 24.34 9.86
C ALA A 220 5.42 24.75 11.15
N LEU A 221 4.37 25.56 11.03
CA LEU A 221 3.51 25.95 12.15
C LEU A 221 2.34 24.99 12.24
N SER A 222 2.13 24.38 13.40
CA SER A 222 0.94 23.58 13.68
C SER A 222 -0.25 24.45 14.12
N THR A 223 -1.46 23.93 13.93
CA THR A 223 -2.71 24.60 14.31
C THR A 223 -3.63 23.62 15.00
N THR A 224 -3.72 23.75 16.31
CA THR A 224 -4.61 22.89 17.11
C THR A 224 -6.03 23.44 17.02
N LYS A 225 -7.01 22.61 16.64
CA LYS A 225 -8.39 23.04 16.35
C LYS A 225 -9.45 22.01 16.77
N HIS A 226 -10.69 22.40 17.08
CA HIS A 226 -11.26 23.75 17.01
C HIS A 226 -11.60 24.23 18.43
N PHE A 227 -10.86 25.21 18.94
CA PHE A 227 -10.97 25.66 20.33
C PHE A 227 -12.34 26.32 20.62
N PRO A 228 -13.00 26.00 21.75
CA PRO A 228 -12.52 25.21 22.88
C PRO A 228 -12.81 23.70 22.83
N GLY A 229 -13.34 23.18 21.72
CA GLY A 229 -13.63 21.76 21.50
C GLY A 229 -14.98 21.55 20.81
N HIS A 230 -14.97 20.98 19.61
CA HIS A 230 -16.16 20.80 18.73
C HIS A 230 -16.72 19.36 18.77
N GLY A 231 -16.08 18.46 19.49
CA GLY A 231 -16.34 17.02 19.39
C GLY A 231 -17.68 16.53 19.95
N ASP A 232 -18.37 17.34 20.75
CA ASP A 232 -19.67 17.02 21.37
C ASP A 232 -20.87 17.75 20.72
N THR A 233 -20.77 18.14 19.46
CA THR A 233 -21.84 18.86 18.76
C THR A 233 -22.67 17.96 17.84
N SER A 234 -23.95 18.28 17.68
CA SER A 234 -24.90 17.58 16.78
C SER A 234 -25.31 18.42 15.56
N VAL A 235 -24.79 19.64 15.42
CA VAL A 235 -25.09 20.58 14.33
C VAL A 235 -23.78 20.95 13.65
N ASP A 236 -23.76 21.01 12.33
CA ASP A 236 -22.60 21.44 11.55
C ASP A 236 -22.46 22.97 11.59
N SER A 237 -21.32 23.47 12.10
CA SER A 237 -21.00 24.89 12.21
C SER A 237 -20.90 25.62 10.87
N HIS A 238 -20.77 24.89 9.76
CA HIS A 238 -20.83 25.47 8.42
C HIS A 238 -22.24 25.91 8.03
N ILE A 239 -23.27 25.38 8.70
CA ILE A 239 -24.68 25.66 8.45
C ILE A 239 -25.22 26.64 9.50
N ASP A 240 -25.04 26.36 10.79
CA ASP A 240 -25.53 27.20 11.91
C ASP A 240 -24.67 27.01 13.18
N LEU A 241 -24.87 27.83 14.22
CA LEU A 241 -24.09 27.81 15.46
C LEU A 241 -24.30 26.53 16.27
N SER A 242 -23.25 25.72 16.39
CA SER A 242 -23.25 24.51 17.21
C SER A 242 -23.07 24.83 18.69
N VAL A 243 -23.77 24.09 19.57
CA VAL A 243 -23.73 24.32 21.03
C VAL A 243 -23.02 23.17 21.74
N VAL A 244 -22.09 23.50 22.64
CA VAL A 244 -21.44 22.56 23.56
C VAL A 244 -22.05 22.75 24.96
N LYS A 245 -22.74 21.73 25.48
CA LYS A 245 -23.61 21.85 26.67
C LYS A 245 -22.94 21.47 28.00
N GLY A 246 -21.67 21.10 28.00
CA GLY A 246 -20.93 20.67 29.19
C GLY A 246 -20.69 21.80 30.20
N ASP A 247 -20.64 21.44 31.50
CA ASP A 247 -20.22 22.37 32.55
C ASP A 247 -18.69 22.61 32.52
N ARG A 248 -18.22 23.55 33.35
CA ARG A 248 -16.81 23.92 33.38
C ARG A 248 -15.88 22.73 33.71
N ALA A 249 -16.28 21.86 34.64
CA ALA A 249 -15.48 20.71 35.06
C ALA A 249 -15.35 19.68 33.93
N ARG A 250 -16.44 19.42 33.19
CA ARG A 250 -16.43 18.60 31.98
C ARG A 250 -15.52 19.18 30.91
N LEU A 251 -15.68 20.47 30.59
CA LEU A 251 -14.85 21.18 29.61
C LEU A 251 -13.37 21.07 29.97
N ASP A 252 -13.02 21.23 31.24
CA ASP A 252 -11.65 21.11 31.71
C ASP A 252 -11.06 19.69 31.55
N ALA A 253 -11.88 18.66 31.79
CA ALA A 253 -11.48 17.26 31.78
C ALA A 253 -11.46 16.62 30.38
N VAL A 254 -12.31 17.09 29.46
CA VAL A 254 -12.53 16.48 28.15
C VAL A 254 -12.08 17.41 27.02
N GLU A 255 -12.82 18.48 26.76
CA GLU A 255 -12.62 19.32 25.59
C GLU A 255 -11.27 20.07 25.64
N LEU A 256 -10.89 20.60 26.80
CA LEU A 256 -9.67 21.39 26.97
C LEU A 256 -8.40 20.55 27.18
N ALA A 257 -8.52 19.25 27.48
CA ALA A 257 -7.37 18.40 27.77
C ALA A 257 -6.38 18.29 26.59
N PRO A 258 -6.83 18.01 25.34
CA PRO A 258 -5.95 18.02 24.17
C PRO A 258 -5.32 19.38 23.87
N PHE A 259 -6.02 20.49 24.09
CA PHE A 259 -5.47 21.84 23.89
C PHE A 259 -4.36 22.15 24.91
N ARG A 260 -4.50 21.77 26.19
CA ARG A 260 -3.42 21.89 27.17
C ARG A 260 -2.19 21.08 26.75
N ALA A 261 -2.39 19.86 26.26
CA ALA A 261 -1.30 19.03 25.75
C ALA A 261 -0.61 19.65 24.52
N ALA A 262 -1.38 20.24 23.60
CA ALA A 262 -0.84 20.94 22.44
C ALA A 262 -0.02 22.20 22.82
N ILE A 263 -0.53 23.00 23.76
CA ILE A 263 0.20 24.17 24.29
C ILE A 263 1.51 23.72 24.95
N ALA A 264 1.47 22.68 25.78
CA ALA A 264 2.66 22.11 26.39
C ALA A 264 3.65 21.51 25.36
N ALA A 265 3.14 21.01 24.23
CA ALA A 265 3.94 20.53 23.11
C ALA A 265 4.52 21.66 22.23
N GLY A 266 4.11 22.91 22.46
CA GLY A 266 4.61 24.08 21.73
C GLY A 266 3.88 24.38 20.42
N THR A 267 2.57 24.07 20.33
CA THR A 267 1.76 24.45 19.16
C THR A 267 1.91 25.93 18.86
N SER A 268 2.23 26.28 17.61
CA SER A 268 2.41 27.68 17.22
C SER A 268 1.09 28.45 17.19
N THR A 269 0.01 27.76 16.81
CA THR A 269 -1.28 28.40 16.55
C THR A 269 -2.44 27.57 17.09
N ILE A 270 -3.54 28.25 17.43
CA ILE A 270 -4.81 27.64 17.84
C ILE A 270 -5.90 28.28 16.98
N MET A 271 -6.73 27.44 16.38
CA MET A 271 -7.90 27.88 15.63
C MET A 271 -9.15 27.78 16.51
N THR A 272 -9.92 28.86 16.61
CA THR A 272 -11.21 28.86 17.32
C THR A 272 -12.34 28.42 16.42
N GLY A 273 -13.22 27.56 16.92
CA GLY A 273 -14.47 27.18 16.24
C GLY A 273 -15.61 28.15 16.51
N HIS A 274 -16.56 28.23 15.57
CA HIS A 274 -17.79 29.00 15.72
C HIS A 274 -18.82 28.21 16.55
N LEU A 275 -18.63 28.23 17.88
CA LEU A 275 -19.36 27.40 18.85
C LEU A 275 -19.98 28.24 19.96
N ALA A 276 -21.22 27.98 20.35
CA ALA A 276 -21.78 28.48 21.59
C ALA A 276 -21.37 27.58 22.76
N VAL A 277 -20.80 28.15 23.81
CA VAL A 277 -20.32 27.40 24.99
C VAL A 277 -20.81 28.10 26.27
N PRO A 278 -22.06 27.88 26.70
CA PRO A 278 -22.70 28.65 27.77
C PRO A 278 -21.93 28.66 29.10
N ALA A 279 -21.18 27.59 29.41
CA ALA A 279 -20.38 27.51 30.62
C ALA A 279 -19.13 28.42 30.62
N LEU A 280 -18.72 28.94 29.45
CA LEU A 280 -17.59 29.85 29.29
C LEU A 280 -18.02 31.25 28.84
N GLU A 281 -19.12 31.34 28.10
CA GLU A 281 -19.72 32.58 27.62
C GLU A 281 -21.22 32.59 27.97
N PRO A 282 -21.64 33.36 28.99
CA PRO A 282 -23.04 33.40 29.43
C PRO A 282 -24.01 33.86 28.34
N ASN A 283 -23.56 34.67 27.39
CA ASN A 283 -24.39 35.07 26.26
C ASN A 283 -24.35 34.00 25.16
N ALA A 284 -25.39 33.16 25.11
CA ALA A 284 -25.51 32.06 24.15
C ALA A 284 -25.46 32.48 22.66
N GLU A 285 -25.69 33.76 22.35
CA GLU A 285 -25.61 34.31 20.98
C GLU A 285 -24.18 34.66 20.55
N VAL A 286 -23.21 34.63 21.48
CA VAL A 286 -21.80 34.97 21.19
C VAL A 286 -21.01 33.68 20.97
N PRO A 287 -20.57 33.37 19.74
CA PRO A 287 -19.72 32.22 19.48
C PRO A 287 -18.34 32.39 20.13
N ALA A 288 -17.66 31.28 20.41
CA ALA A 288 -16.32 31.24 20.98
C ALA A 288 -15.32 32.13 20.24
N THR A 289 -15.43 32.20 18.91
CA THR A 289 -14.60 33.07 18.05
C THR A 289 -14.78 34.56 18.33
N LEU A 290 -15.92 34.97 18.89
CA LEU A 290 -16.27 36.37 19.17
C LEU A 290 -16.30 36.68 20.67
N SER A 291 -15.96 35.72 21.53
CA SER A 291 -16.01 35.88 23.00
C SER A 291 -14.64 36.23 23.58
N GLU A 292 -14.56 37.39 24.23
CA GLU A 292 -13.37 37.79 25.00
C GLU A 292 -13.13 36.86 26.19
N ASN A 293 -14.18 36.36 26.83
CA ASN A 293 -14.09 35.41 27.93
C ASN A 293 -13.35 34.14 27.51
N ILE A 294 -13.57 33.68 26.27
CA ILE A 294 -12.97 32.45 25.75
C ILE A 294 -11.58 32.72 25.15
N LEU A 295 -11.45 33.67 24.21
CA LEU A 295 -10.16 33.88 23.52
C LEU A 295 -9.12 34.56 24.40
N THR A 296 -9.52 35.55 25.20
CA THR A 296 -8.59 36.29 26.07
C THR A 296 -8.61 35.75 27.50
N GLY A 297 -9.79 35.57 28.10
CA GLY A 297 -9.94 35.07 29.47
C GLY A 297 -9.36 33.66 29.64
N LEU A 298 -9.94 32.69 28.94
CA LEU A 298 -9.52 31.30 29.03
C LEU A 298 -8.21 31.05 28.28
N LEU A 299 -8.16 31.31 26.97
CA LEU A 299 -7.02 30.86 26.15
C LEU A 299 -5.73 31.65 26.42
N ARG A 300 -5.77 32.99 26.40
CA ARG A 300 -4.57 33.79 26.68
C ARG A 300 -4.17 33.76 28.16
N LYS A 301 -5.09 34.09 29.07
CA LYS A 301 -4.73 34.31 30.49
C LYS A 301 -4.66 33.00 31.27
N GLU A 302 -5.71 32.17 31.22
CA GLU A 302 -5.77 30.97 32.05
C GLU A 302 -4.86 29.84 31.53
N LEU A 303 -4.95 29.54 30.23
CA LEU A 303 -4.14 28.49 29.58
C LEU A 303 -2.72 28.97 29.21
N GLY A 304 -2.46 30.28 29.25
CA GLY A 304 -1.13 30.85 29.01
C GLY A 304 -0.65 30.70 27.57
N PHE A 305 -1.56 30.69 26.59
CA PHE A 305 -1.18 30.56 25.19
C PHE A 305 -0.64 31.87 24.61
N ASP A 306 0.61 31.86 24.13
CA ASP A 306 1.30 33.04 23.56
C ASP A 306 1.41 33.02 22.02
N GLY A 307 0.97 31.95 21.36
CA GLY A 307 1.03 31.78 19.89
C GLY A 307 -0.02 32.60 19.13
N LEU A 308 -0.30 32.26 17.87
CA LEU A 308 -1.36 32.92 17.09
C LEU A 308 -2.74 32.32 17.36
N ILE A 309 -3.72 33.16 17.64
CA ILE A 309 -5.14 32.79 17.62
C ILE A 309 -5.68 33.14 16.23
N VAL A 310 -6.10 32.12 15.48
CA VAL A 310 -6.72 32.28 14.16
C VAL A 310 -8.20 31.90 14.24
N THR A 311 -9.06 32.61 13.55
CA THR A 311 -10.47 32.22 13.44
C THR A 311 -10.61 30.99 12.56
N ASP A 312 -11.69 30.21 12.73
CA ASP A 312 -12.20 29.41 11.61
C ASP A 312 -12.64 30.33 10.46
N ALA A 313 -12.97 29.76 9.30
CA ALA A 313 -13.33 30.52 8.12
C ALA A 313 -14.56 31.41 8.39
N LEU A 314 -14.36 32.73 8.31
CA LEU A 314 -15.40 33.71 8.67
C LEU A 314 -16.54 33.81 7.65
N ASP A 315 -16.45 33.09 6.53
CA ASP A 315 -17.52 32.93 5.54
C ASP A 315 -18.54 31.83 5.93
N MET A 316 -18.33 31.16 7.07
CA MET A 316 -19.21 30.11 7.60
C MET A 316 -20.51 30.65 8.22
N GLY A 317 -21.56 29.83 8.15
CA GLY A 317 -22.90 30.15 8.67
C GLY A 317 -22.93 30.48 10.16
N GLY A 318 -22.11 29.83 10.99
CA GLY A 318 -22.09 30.04 12.45
C GLY A 318 -21.81 31.49 12.92
N VAL A 319 -21.26 32.35 12.07
CA VAL A 319 -21.05 33.79 12.36
C VAL A 319 -21.75 34.72 11.37
N THR A 320 -21.77 34.38 10.08
CA THR A 320 -22.31 35.26 9.02
C THR A 320 -23.82 35.43 9.06
N SER A 321 -24.54 34.45 9.63
CA SER A 321 -25.99 34.54 9.82
C SER A 321 -26.40 35.49 10.96
N ARG A 322 -25.46 35.92 11.81
CA ARG A 322 -25.73 36.69 13.03
C ARG A 322 -25.25 38.14 12.97
N TYR A 323 -24.11 38.37 12.31
CA TYR A 323 -23.51 39.71 12.23
C TYR A 323 -23.04 40.01 10.80
N PRO A 324 -23.10 41.29 10.37
CA PRO A 324 -22.49 41.72 9.12
C PRO A 324 -20.98 41.42 9.08
N PRO A 325 -20.38 41.15 7.90
CA PRO A 325 -18.97 40.75 7.79
C PRO A 325 -17.96 41.67 8.50
N ALA A 326 -18.15 42.99 8.41
CA ALA A 326 -17.28 43.96 9.07
C ALA A 326 -17.35 43.85 10.61
N GLU A 327 -18.54 43.64 11.15
CA GLU A 327 -18.76 43.53 12.60
C GLU A 327 -18.21 42.21 13.15
N VAL A 328 -18.32 41.11 12.40
CA VAL A 328 -17.68 39.82 12.74
C VAL A 328 -16.16 40.01 12.90
N ALA A 329 -15.52 40.67 11.93
CA ALA A 329 -14.08 40.94 11.96
C ALA A 329 -13.67 41.77 13.19
N VAL A 330 -14.40 42.86 13.47
CA VAL A 330 -14.14 43.73 14.63
C VAL A 330 -14.29 42.96 15.93
N ARG A 331 -15.37 42.19 16.10
CA ARG A 331 -15.62 41.39 17.31
C ARG A 331 -14.54 40.32 17.52
N ALA A 332 -14.14 39.61 16.48
CA ALA A 332 -13.11 38.58 16.58
C ALA A 332 -11.76 39.16 17.05
N VAL A 333 -11.31 40.29 16.46
CA VAL A 333 -10.07 40.94 16.88
C VAL A 333 -10.17 41.49 18.31
N ALA A 334 -11.29 42.14 18.64
CA ALA A 334 -11.54 42.64 19.99
C ALA A 334 -11.52 41.51 21.04
N ALA A 335 -12.13 40.36 20.74
CA ALA A 335 -12.17 39.19 21.61
C ALA A 335 -10.78 38.58 21.87
N GLY A 336 -9.88 38.63 20.89
CA GLY A 336 -8.51 38.11 21.06
C GLY A 336 -7.89 37.45 19.83
N ALA A 337 -8.63 37.34 18.72
CA ALA A 337 -8.07 36.77 17.49
C ALA A 337 -6.95 37.65 16.91
N ASP A 338 -5.87 37.03 16.44
CA ASP A 338 -4.78 37.71 15.74
C ASP A 338 -4.94 37.63 14.22
N VAL A 339 -5.57 36.57 13.70
CA VAL A 339 -5.75 36.37 12.26
C VAL A 339 -7.20 35.98 11.95
N LEU A 340 -7.78 36.68 10.99
CA LEU A 340 -9.09 36.47 10.41
C LEU A 340 -8.95 35.61 9.15
N LEU A 341 -9.39 34.37 9.24
CA LEU A 341 -9.35 33.42 8.14
C LEU A 341 -10.54 33.64 7.23
N VAL A 342 -10.28 33.97 5.96
CA VAL A 342 -11.26 34.07 4.87
C VAL A 342 -12.51 34.88 5.28
N PRO A 343 -12.39 36.18 5.61
CA PRO A 343 -13.56 37.02 5.71
C PRO A 343 -14.29 37.05 4.36
N PRO A 344 -15.63 36.94 4.33
CA PRO A 344 -16.38 36.86 3.08
C PRO A 344 -16.22 38.11 2.21
N ILE A 345 -15.98 39.27 2.84
CA ILE A 345 -15.63 40.52 2.16
C ILE A 345 -14.39 41.13 2.85
N PRO A 346 -13.16 40.83 2.38
CA PRO A 346 -11.92 41.31 2.99
C PRO A 346 -11.84 42.84 3.12
N ASP A 347 -12.31 43.56 2.10
CA ASP A 347 -12.33 45.04 2.11
C ASP A 347 -13.21 45.60 3.24
N ALA A 348 -14.37 44.99 3.48
CA ALA A 348 -15.27 45.39 4.55
C ALA A 348 -14.71 45.06 5.94
N ALA A 349 -14.03 43.92 6.08
CA ALA A 349 -13.35 43.56 7.32
C ALA A 349 -12.25 44.57 7.67
N ILE A 350 -11.40 44.95 6.71
CA ILE A 350 -10.34 45.95 6.90
C ILE A 350 -10.93 47.33 7.21
N ALA A 351 -11.96 47.76 6.48
CA ALA A 351 -12.63 49.03 6.72
C ALA A 351 -13.28 49.10 8.11
N GLY A 352 -13.96 48.03 8.54
CA GLY A 352 -14.57 47.94 9.87
C GLY A 352 -13.53 48.01 10.99
N LEU A 353 -12.39 47.31 10.84
CA LEU A 353 -11.31 47.40 11.81
C LEU A 353 -10.68 48.80 11.87
N LYS A 354 -10.54 49.47 10.71
CA LYS A 354 -10.03 50.84 10.64
C LYS A 354 -10.95 51.80 11.38
N ASP A 355 -12.26 51.68 11.20
CA ASP A 355 -13.27 52.46 11.92
C ASP A 355 -13.28 52.16 13.43
N ALA A 356 -13.19 50.89 13.81
CA ALA A 356 -13.11 50.48 15.22
C ALA A 356 -11.86 51.04 15.93
N VAL A 357 -10.74 51.17 15.23
CA VAL A 357 -9.54 51.84 15.78
C VAL A 357 -9.75 53.36 15.87
N ALA A 358 -10.32 53.98 14.83
CA ALA A 358 -10.56 55.42 14.80
C ALA A 358 -11.54 55.88 15.91
N THR A 359 -12.57 55.07 16.19
CA THR A 359 -13.58 55.31 17.23
C THR A 359 -13.12 54.92 18.64
N GLY A 360 -11.97 54.25 18.78
CA GLY A 360 -11.42 53.79 20.05
C GLY A 360 -12.03 52.48 20.58
N ARG A 361 -12.93 51.83 19.82
CA ARG A 361 -13.49 50.51 20.15
C ARG A 361 -12.40 49.44 20.24
N ILE A 362 -11.37 49.54 19.39
CA ILE A 362 -10.15 48.71 19.48
C ILE A 362 -8.95 49.64 19.65
N PRO A 363 -8.18 49.54 20.75
CA PRO A 363 -6.99 50.35 20.92
C PRO A 363 -5.89 49.93 19.93
N MET A 364 -5.12 50.89 19.42
CA MET A 364 -4.01 50.62 18.50
C MET A 364 -3.00 49.60 19.03
N ALA A 365 -2.76 49.59 20.35
CA ALA A 365 -1.89 48.62 21.00
C ALA A 365 -2.34 47.16 20.78
N ARG A 366 -3.65 46.90 20.76
CA ARG A 366 -4.21 45.57 20.51
C ARG A 366 -3.91 45.09 19.08
N ILE A 367 -3.95 45.99 18.10
CA ILE A 367 -3.55 45.71 16.71
C ILE A 367 -2.03 45.42 16.66
N ASP A 368 -1.22 46.26 17.29
CA ASP A 368 0.24 46.09 17.32
C ASP A 368 0.66 44.77 17.97
N GLU A 369 -0.05 44.31 18.99
CA GLU A 369 0.15 42.99 19.59
C GLU A 369 -0.10 41.86 18.59
N SER A 370 -1.25 41.85 17.89
CA SER A 370 -1.56 40.83 16.88
C SER A 370 -0.54 40.83 15.74
N VAL A 371 -0.26 42.01 15.17
CA VAL A 371 0.69 42.14 14.05
C VAL A 371 2.09 41.69 14.48
N ARG A 372 2.52 42.01 15.71
CA ARG A 372 3.79 41.50 16.25
C ARG A 372 3.82 39.98 16.30
N ARG A 373 2.75 39.32 16.74
CA ARG A 373 2.67 37.84 16.73
C ARG A 373 2.76 37.29 15.30
N VAL A 374 2.05 37.90 14.34
CA VAL A 374 2.11 37.50 12.92
C VAL A 374 3.52 37.65 12.35
N LEU A 375 4.18 38.78 12.61
CA LEU A 375 5.57 39.00 12.19
C LEU A 375 6.52 38.03 12.86
N ARG A 376 6.35 37.72 14.16
CA ARG A 376 7.15 36.70 14.86
C ARG A 376 6.99 35.31 14.26
N ALA A 377 5.78 34.93 13.83
CA ALA A 377 5.55 33.67 13.13
C ALA A 377 6.30 33.62 11.78
N LYS A 378 6.25 34.70 10.99
CA LYS A 378 7.02 34.85 9.75
C LYS A 378 8.53 34.80 9.98
N ALA A 379 8.99 35.40 11.09
CA ALA A 379 10.39 35.39 11.49
C ALA A 379 10.86 34.01 11.95
N LYS A 380 10.04 33.28 12.71
CA LYS A 380 10.28 31.88 13.12
C LYS A 380 10.49 30.97 11.90
N LEU A 381 9.74 31.20 10.83
CA LEU A 381 9.81 30.48 9.57
C LEU A 381 10.94 30.93 8.62
N GLY A 382 11.72 31.96 9.00
CA GLY A 382 12.82 32.48 8.19
C GLY A 382 12.42 33.28 6.95
N LEU A 383 11.13 33.62 6.78
CA LEU A 383 10.60 34.21 5.54
C LEU A 383 11.13 35.61 5.23
N TYR A 384 11.69 36.30 6.21
CA TYR A 384 12.36 37.58 6.00
C TYR A 384 13.74 37.46 5.34
N LYS A 385 14.32 36.24 5.35
CA LYS A 385 15.59 35.90 4.68
C LYS A 385 15.31 35.23 3.34
N GLU A 386 14.55 34.14 3.38
CA GLU A 386 14.23 33.32 2.21
C GLU A 386 12.74 33.00 2.22
N ARG A 387 12.00 33.49 1.23
CA ARG A 387 10.53 33.32 1.12
C ARG A 387 10.10 32.56 -0.12
N LEU A 388 11.05 32.19 -0.97
CA LEU A 388 10.80 31.52 -2.23
C LEU A 388 11.19 30.05 -2.11
N VAL A 389 10.47 29.20 -2.84
CA VAL A 389 10.81 27.79 -2.98
C VAL A 389 11.54 27.54 -4.30
N ASP A 390 12.50 26.61 -4.25
CA ASP A 390 13.21 26.12 -5.42
C ASP A 390 12.33 25.10 -6.16
N LEU A 391 11.82 25.49 -7.33
CA LEU A 391 10.86 24.69 -8.09
C LEU A 391 11.49 23.40 -8.63
N ASP A 392 12.80 23.39 -8.89
CA ASP A 392 13.50 22.23 -9.45
C ASP A 392 13.61 21.08 -8.44
N ARG A 393 13.50 21.39 -7.14
CA ARG A 393 13.56 20.39 -6.05
C ARG A 393 12.25 19.66 -5.80
N LEU A 394 11.12 20.13 -6.34
CA LEU A 394 9.81 19.57 -6.05
C LEU A 394 9.72 18.08 -6.41
N ASN A 395 10.33 17.67 -7.54
CA ASN A 395 10.33 16.29 -8.03
C ASN A 395 11.01 15.29 -7.07
N THR A 396 11.88 15.76 -6.17
CA THR A 396 12.58 14.90 -5.20
C THR A 396 12.11 15.11 -3.76
N ALA A 397 11.40 16.22 -3.50
CA ALA A 397 10.93 16.58 -2.16
C ALA A 397 9.52 16.08 -1.84
N PHE A 398 8.66 15.88 -2.86
CA PHE A 398 7.27 15.42 -2.69
C PHE A 398 7.12 13.91 -2.93
N ARG A 399 6.19 13.28 -2.21
CA ARG A 399 5.74 11.90 -2.41
C ARG A 399 6.90 10.91 -2.54
N ARG A 400 7.91 11.10 -1.70
CA ARG A 400 9.08 10.21 -1.64
C ARG A 400 8.61 8.77 -1.36
N PRO A 401 9.20 7.74 -1.98
CA PRO A 401 8.77 6.34 -1.80
C PRO A 401 8.65 5.92 -0.32
N GLU A 402 9.57 6.36 0.53
CA GLU A 402 9.56 6.11 1.97
C GLU A 402 8.40 6.79 2.70
N PHE A 403 7.93 7.96 2.25
CA PHE A 403 6.79 8.64 2.85
C PHE A 403 5.50 7.90 2.50
N VAL A 404 5.37 7.49 1.24
CA VAL A 404 4.24 6.67 0.77
C VAL A 404 4.21 5.32 1.49
N GLN A 405 5.37 4.68 1.65
CA GLN A 405 5.49 3.42 2.39
C GLN A 405 5.08 3.60 3.86
N GLN A 406 5.62 4.61 4.55
CA GLN A 406 5.29 4.85 5.96
C GLN A 406 3.81 5.19 6.16
N ALA A 407 3.20 5.96 5.25
CA ALA A 407 1.77 6.24 5.28
C ALA A 407 0.93 4.97 5.07
N GLN A 408 1.35 4.08 4.17
CA GLN A 408 0.70 2.80 3.95
C GLN A 408 0.84 1.87 5.17
N GLU A 409 2.01 1.80 5.81
CA GLU A 409 2.24 1.00 7.03
C GLU A 409 1.36 1.47 8.19
N ILE A 410 1.14 2.78 8.32
CA ILE A 410 0.21 3.35 9.31
C ILE A 410 -1.23 2.91 9.02
N ALA A 411 -1.65 2.96 7.76
CA ALA A 411 -2.97 2.48 7.36
C ALA A 411 -3.15 0.98 7.61
N ASP A 412 -2.14 0.16 7.25
CA ASP A 412 -2.12 -1.29 7.44
C ASP A 412 -2.27 -1.65 8.94
N ARG A 413 -1.54 -0.94 9.82
CA ARG A 413 -1.64 -1.11 11.28
C ARG A 413 -2.96 -0.63 11.90
N GLY A 414 -3.65 0.31 11.24
CA GLY A 414 -4.90 0.90 11.73
C GLY A 414 -6.14 0.04 11.44
N VAL A 415 -6.01 -0.98 10.58
CA VAL A 415 -7.12 -1.89 10.24
C VAL A 415 -7.61 -2.59 11.51
N THR A 416 -8.92 -2.46 11.79
CA THR A 416 -9.54 -2.99 13.01
C THR A 416 -10.67 -3.95 12.66
N LEU A 417 -10.50 -5.23 12.98
CA LEU A 417 -11.55 -6.25 12.87
C LEU A 417 -12.35 -6.29 14.17
N LEU A 418 -13.66 -6.05 14.11
CA LEU A 418 -14.48 -5.93 15.31
C LEU A 418 -15.33 -7.16 15.56
N LYS A 419 -15.63 -7.91 14.50
CA LYS A 419 -16.38 -9.16 14.59
C LYS A 419 -15.99 -10.09 13.45
N ASP A 420 -15.86 -11.38 13.75
CA ASP A 420 -15.69 -12.45 12.76
C ASP A 420 -16.20 -13.78 13.32
N GLU A 421 -17.53 -13.90 13.51
CA GLU A 421 -18.15 -15.12 14.05
C GLU A 421 -17.84 -16.39 13.23
N PRO A 422 -17.85 -16.36 11.88
CA PRO A 422 -17.54 -17.53 11.08
C PRO A 422 -16.05 -17.88 11.03
N ARG A 423 -15.16 -17.03 11.56
CA ARG A 423 -13.69 -17.11 11.39
C ARG A 423 -13.30 -17.15 9.91
N LEU A 424 -13.86 -16.21 9.15
CA LEU A 424 -13.68 -16.13 7.70
C LEU A 424 -12.32 -15.52 7.32
N LEU A 425 -11.73 -14.68 8.17
CA LEU A 425 -10.49 -13.97 7.85
C LEU A 425 -9.25 -14.66 8.43
N PRO A 426 -8.12 -14.70 7.69
CA PRO A 426 -7.96 -14.16 6.33
C PRO A 426 -8.57 -15.09 5.25
N LEU A 427 -9.03 -14.49 4.15
CA LEU A 427 -9.40 -15.20 2.94
C LEU A 427 -8.17 -15.86 2.30
N ASP A 428 -8.29 -17.11 1.88
CA ASP A 428 -7.19 -17.86 1.28
C ASP A 428 -7.17 -17.77 -0.26
N ALA A 429 -6.36 -16.85 -0.79
CA ALA A 429 -6.19 -16.64 -2.23
C ALA A 429 -5.53 -17.82 -2.99
N THR A 430 -5.00 -18.82 -2.26
CA THR A 430 -4.44 -20.04 -2.89
C THR A 430 -5.55 -21.00 -3.31
N LYS A 431 -6.73 -20.92 -2.69
CA LYS A 431 -7.91 -21.73 -3.03
C LYS A 431 -8.82 -21.00 -4.02
N PRO A 432 -9.61 -21.72 -4.84
CA PRO A 432 -10.55 -21.11 -5.77
C PRO A 432 -11.59 -20.25 -5.03
N GLN A 433 -11.74 -18.98 -5.40
CA GLN A 433 -12.74 -18.09 -4.82
C GLN A 433 -13.41 -17.18 -5.84
N ARG A 434 -14.75 -17.17 -5.83
CA ARG A 434 -15.59 -16.20 -6.55
C ARG A 434 -16.12 -15.17 -5.56
N VAL A 435 -15.82 -13.90 -5.79
CA VAL A 435 -16.16 -12.81 -4.88
C VAL A 435 -17.14 -11.84 -5.52
N LEU A 436 -18.14 -11.42 -4.75
CA LEU A 436 -18.98 -10.27 -5.07
C LEU A 436 -18.52 -9.06 -4.25
N LEU A 437 -18.07 -7.99 -4.90
CA LEU A 437 -17.88 -6.68 -4.27
C LEU A 437 -19.12 -5.82 -4.48
N ALA A 438 -19.79 -5.42 -3.40
CA ALA A 438 -20.81 -4.38 -3.40
C ALA A 438 -20.24 -3.10 -2.79
N ALA A 439 -19.84 -2.15 -3.64
CA ALA A 439 -19.32 -0.85 -3.20
C ALA A 439 -20.48 0.16 -3.11
N VAL A 440 -20.73 0.66 -1.90
CA VAL A 440 -21.87 1.53 -1.58
C VAL A 440 -21.33 2.84 -1.00
N ALA A 441 -21.46 3.93 -1.75
CA ALA A 441 -21.02 5.25 -1.33
C ALA A 441 -22.20 6.14 -0.92
N GLY A 442 -22.12 6.73 0.28
CA GLY A 442 -23.09 7.69 0.81
C GLY A 442 -22.88 9.12 0.29
N ASP A 443 -22.06 9.29 -0.74
CA ASP A 443 -21.68 10.58 -1.35
C ASP A 443 -21.52 10.38 -2.86
N PRO A 444 -21.55 11.45 -3.68
CA PRO A 444 -21.21 11.37 -5.09
C PRO A 444 -19.77 10.89 -5.29
N ASP A 445 -19.61 9.70 -5.84
CA ASP A 445 -18.33 9.10 -6.23
C ASP A 445 -18.58 8.24 -7.48
N PRO A 446 -18.01 8.58 -8.65
CA PRO A 446 -18.24 7.81 -9.86
C PRO A 446 -17.57 6.43 -9.82
N TYR A 447 -16.55 6.23 -8.98
CA TYR A 447 -15.77 4.99 -8.94
C TYR A 447 -15.41 4.59 -7.49
N PRO A 448 -16.41 4.38 -6.60
CA PRO A 448 -16.13 3.97 -5.23
C PRO A 448 -15.37 2.65 -5.22
N ALA A 449 -14.47 2.47 -4.26
CA ALA A 449 -13.66 1.28 -4.11
C ALA A 449 -12.68 0.97 -5.25
N GLU A 450 -12.31 1.92 -6.14
CA GLU A 450 -11.41 1.63 -7.26
C GLU A 450 -10.10 0.93 -6.83
N HIS A 451 -9.42 1.47 -5.82
CA HIS A 451 -8.17 0.91 -5.32
C HIS A 451 -8.40 -0.41 -4.59
N PHE A 452 -9.50 -0.51 -3.82
CA PHE A 452 -9.87 -1.73 -3.13
C PHE A 452 -10.18 -2.87 -4.10
N GLU A 453 -10.95 -2.60 -5.15
CA GLU A 453 -11.25 -3.59 -6.20
C GLU A 453 -9.98 -4.09 -6.89
N ARG A 454 -9.01 -3.20 -7.15
CA ARG A 454 -7.72 -3.57 -7.72
C ARG A 454 -6.96 -4.55 -6.84
N GLU A 455 -7.00 -4.36 -5.52
CA GLU A 455 -6.45 -5.32 -4.57
C GLU A 455 -7.19 -6.67 -4.65
N LEU A 456 -8.53 -6.68 -4.75
CA LEU A 456 -9.30 -7.92 -4.84
C LEU A 456 -9.02 -8.68 -6.15
N ARG A 457 -9.04 -8.01 -7.31
CA ARG A 457 -8.87 -8.64 -8.64
C ARG A 457 -7.57 -9.43 -8.77
N GLY A 458 -6.50 -8.99 -8.12
CA GLY A 458 -5.22 -9.71 -8.13
C GLY A 458 -5.22 -11.00 -7.30
N ARG A 459 -6.17 -11.16 -6.39
CA ARG A 459 -6.16 -12.22 -5.36
C ARG A 459 -7.23 -13.29 -5.58
N VAL A 460 -8.33 -12.97 -6.23
CA VAL A 460 -9.47 -13.88 -6.45
C VAL A 460 -9.52 -14.42 -7.88
N ASP A 461 -10.21 -15.54 -8.10
CA ASP A 461 -10.37 -16.13 -9.44
C ASP A 461 -11.44 -15.42 -10.27
N SER A 462 -12.47 -14.90 -9.60
CA SER A 462 -13.53 -14.10 -10.23
C SER A 462 -13.99 -13.01 -9.27
N LEU A 463 -14.16 -11.80 -9.80
CA LEU A 463 -14.70 -10.67 -9.07
C LEU A 463 -15.86 -10.07 -9.87
N ALA A 464 -17.07 -10.22 -9.33
CA ALA A 464 -18.22 -9.41 -9.76
C ALA A 464 -18.24 -8.14 -8.89
N ALA A 465 -18.35 -6.96 -9.51
CA ALA A 465 -18.43 -5.70 -8.79
C ALA A 465 -19.74 -4.98 -9.14
N VAL A 466 -20.49 -4.60 -8.12
CA VAL A 466 -21.64 -3.68 -8.22
C VAL A 466 -21.35 -2.43 -7.42
N ARG A 467 -21.79 -1.29 -7.92
CA ARG A 467 -21.49 0.03 -7.34
C ARG A 467 -22.74 0.88 -7.26
N THR A 468 -22.85 1.67 -6.19
CA THR A 468 -23.83 2.75 -6.11
C THR A 468 -23.28 3.93 -5.35
N ASP A 469 -23.70 5.12 -5.75
CA ASP A 469 -23.44 6.39 -5.09
C ASP A 469 -24.72 7.25 -5.12
N THR A 470 -24.67 8.47 -4.57
CA THR A 470 -25.87 9.32 -4.47
C THR A 470 -26.18 10.11 -5.75
N ARG A 471 -25.35 10.03 -6.80
CA ARG A 471 -25.47 10.85 -8.01
C ARG A 471 -25.29 10.10 -9.33
N PHE A 472 -24.19 9.38 -9.52
CA PHE A 472 -23.79 8.84 -10.83
C PHE A 472 -24.44 7.48 -11.12
N VAL A 473 -24.46 6.59 -10.13
CA VAL A 473 -25.06 5.26 -10.19
C VAL A 473 -26.03 5.08 -9.01
N LYS A 474 -27.31 5.37 -9.27
CA LYS A 474 -28.36 5.25 -8.26
C LYS A 474 -28.67 3.80 -7.93
N VAL A 475 -28.96 3.51 -6.67
CA VAL A 475 -29.15 2.13 -6.17
C VAL A 475 -30.31 1.40 -6.86
N GLU A 476 -31.33 2.11 -7.33
CA GLU A 476 -32.50 1.51 -8.01
C GLU A 476 -32.13 0.84 -9.33
N THR A 477 -30.98 1.18 -9.93
CA THR A 477 -30.48 0.55 -11.16
C THR A 477 -29.56 -0.64 -10.89
N VAL A 478 -29.15 -0.84 -9.64
CA VAL A 478 -28.21 -1.89 -9.25
C VAL A 478 -28.94 -3.20 -9.02
N LYS A 479 -28.46 -4.26 -9.66
CA LYS A 479 -28.94 -5.63 -9.46
C LYS A 479 -27.84 -6.47 -8.84
N LEU A 480 -28.13 -7.08 -7.69
CA LEU A 480 -27.21 -8.06 -7.11
C LEU A 480 -27.18 -9.32 -7.98
N PRO A 481 -25.98 -9.86 -8.28
CA PRO A 481 -25.87 -11.19 -8.86
C PRO A 481 -26.52 -12.25 -7.98
N PRO A 482 -27.00 -13.36 -8.55
CA PRO A 482 -27.67 -14.38 -7.78
C PRO A 482 -26.67 -15.12 -6.86
N PRO A 483 -27.08 -15.59 -5.67
CA PRO A 483 -26.16 -16.10 -4.64
C PRO A 483 -25.23 -17.23 -5.11
N GLU A 484 -25.67 -18.08 -6.04
CA GLU A 484 -24.90 -19.17 -6.61
C GLU A 484 -23.68 -18.72 -7.44
N SER A 485 -23.64 -17.45 -7.87
CA SER A 485 -22.55 -16.92 -8.70
C SER A 485 -21.30 -16.53 -7.90
N TYR A 486 -21.38 -16.46 -6.57
CA TYR A 486 -20.26 -16.12 -5.69
C TYR A 486 -20.22 -17.00 -4.43
N ASP A 487 -19.02 -17.10 -3.84
CA ASP A 487 -18.75 -17.90 -2.63
C ASP A 487 -18.73 -17.01 -1.38
N VAL A 488 -18.24 -15.78 -1.52
CA VAL A 488 -18.21 -14.75 -0.47
C VAL A 488 -18.57 -13.39 -1.06
N ALA A 489 -19.29 -12.57 -0.31
CA ALA A 489 -19.54 -11.18 -0.67
C ALA A 489 -18.78 -10.22 0.25
N ILE A 490 -18.45 -9.05 -0.28
CA ILE A 490 -17.83 -7.95 0.44
C ILE A 490 -18.71 -6.72 0.26
N ALA A 491 -19.29 -6.23 1.35
CA ALA A 491 -20.04 -4.98 1.38
C ALA A 491 -19.08 -3.85 1.78
N ALA A 492 -18.60 -3.08 0.81
CA ALA A 492 -17.67 -1.98 1.05
C ALA A 492 -18.43 -0.66 1.17
N LEU A 493 -18.53 -0.13 2.39
CA LEU A 493 -19.36 1.03 2.73
C LEU A 493 -18.48 2.28 2.83
N PHE A 494 -18.65 3.24 1.93
CA PHE A 494 -17.91 4.50 1.89
C PHE A 494 -18.77 5.62 2.49
N VAL A 495 -18.45 6.02 3.71
CA VAL A 495 -19.17 7.08 4.44
C VAL A 495 -18.20 8.19 4.78
N ARG A 496 -18.26 9.28 4.01
CA ARG A 496 -17.40 10.45 4.21
C ARG A 496 -18.05 11.45 5.16
N VAL A 497 -17.21 12.05 5.99
CA VAL A 497 -17.51 13.23 6.80
C VAL A 497 -17.16 14.46 5.96
N ALA A 498 -18.12 15.34 5.71
CA ALA A 498 -17.95 16.51 4.86
C ALA A 498 -18.78 17.69 5.38
N ASP A 499 -18.28 18.90 5.14
CA ASP A 499 -18.96 20.15 5.46
C ASP A 499 -20.27 20.29 4.69
N ARG A 500 -21.28 20.89 5.34
CA ARG A 500 -22.62 21.18 4.81
C ARG A 500 -23.42 19.94 4.39
N LYS A 501 -22.97 18.72 4.76
CA LYS A 501 -23.66 17.46 4.45
C LYS A 501 -24.83 17.16 5.39
N GLY A 502 -24.70 17.53 6.67
CA GLY A 502 -25.73 17.34 7.71
C GLY A 502 -26.00 15.90 8.15
N THR A 503 -25.40 14.88 7.51
CA THR A 503 -25.54 13.46 7.89
C THR A 503 -24.23 12.67 7.70
N VAL A 504 -24.00 11.66 8.54
CA VAL A 504 -22.85 10.73 8.45
C VAL A 504 -23.40 9.30 8.35
N GLY A 505 -23.97 8.97 7.19
CA GLY A 505 -24.56 7.66 6.95
C GLY A 505 -24.84 7.38 5.48
N LEU A 506 -25.52 6.27 5.22
CA LEU A 506 -26.03 5.89 3.90
C LEU A 506 -27.53 6.22 3.81
N PRO A 507 -28.02 6.67 2.64
CA PRO A 507 -29.44 6.68 2.31
C PRO A 507 -30.16 5.35 2.60
N GLU A 508 -31.44 5.40 2.97
CA GLU A 508 -32.23 4.21 3.35
C GLU A 508 -32.30 3.14 2.24
N ASN A 509 -32.48 3.56 0.99
CA ASN A 509 -32.47 2.69 -0.18
C ASN A 509 -31.12 1.97 -0.39
N GLN A 510 -30.00 2.64 -0.10
CA GLN A 510 -28.66 2.02 -0.12
C GLN A 510 -28.47 1.04 1.05
N MET A 511 -28.99 1.37 2.25
CA MET A 511 -28.97 0.43 3.38
C MET A 511 -29.79 -0.83 3.09
N ALA A 512 -30.91 -0.73 2.38
CA ALA A 512 -31.72 -1.87 1.97
C ALA A 512 -30.94 -2.84 1.05
N LEU A 513 -30.11 -2.34 0.13
CA LEU A 513 -29.23 -3.17 -0.70
C LEU A 513 -28.26 -4.01 0.13
N VAL A 514 -27.63 -3.40 1.13
CA VAL A 514 -26.68 -4.09 2.03
C VAL A 514 -27.39 -5.14 2.88
N ASN A 515 -28.58 -4.83 3.40
CA ASN A 515 -29.40 -5.82 4.14
C ASN A 515 -29.84 -6.98 3.26
N ALA A 516 -30.20 -6.73 1.99
CA ALA A 516 -30.51 -7.79 1.03
C ALA A 516 -29.31 -8.71 0.78
N LEU A 517 -28.09 -8.14 0.70
CA LEU A 517 -26.86 -8.92 0.57
C LEU A 517 -26.58 -9.77 1.83
N LEU A 518 -26.78 -9.22 3.02
CA LEU A 518 -26.63 -9.94 4.30
C LEU A 518 -27.66 -11.08 4.45
N ALA A 519 -28.85 -10.91 3.88
CA ALA A 519 -29.93 -11.91 3.89
C ALA A 519 -29.78 -13.00 2.81
N ALA A 520 -28.80 -12.88 1.89
CA ALA A 520 -28.65 -13.77 0.73
C ALA A 520 -28.15 -15.20 1.07
N GLY A 521 -27.90 -15.51 2.35
CA GLY A 521 -27.45 -16.83 2.80
C GLY A 521 -25.98 -17.14 2.48
N LYS A 522 -25.20 -16.15 2.06
CA LYS A 522 -23.77 -16.25 1.77
C LYS A 522 -22.92 -15.58 2.85
N PRO A 523 -21.67 -16.01 3.09
CA PRO A 523 -20.74 -15.27 3.93
C PRO A 523 -20.53 -13.85 3.38
N VAL A 524 -20.66 -12.85 4.25
CA VAL A 524 -20.47 -11.43 3.89
C VAL A 524 -19.46 -10.79 4.85
N VAL A 525 -18.47 -10.11 4.29
CA VAL A 525 -17.57 -9.22 5.03
C VAL A 525 -18.02 -7.78 4.80
N VAL A 526 -18.42 -7.09 5.87
CA VAL A 526 -18.73 -5.65 5.79
C VAL A 526 -17.47 -4.84 6.09
N VAL A 527 -17.05 -3.98 5.18
CA VAL A 527 -15.86 -3.12 5.35
C VAL A 527 -16.30 -1.66 5.38
N CYS A 528 -16.08 -0.99 6.51
CA CYS A 528 -16.46 0.40 6.73
C CYS A 528 -15.27 1.33 6.40
N PHE A 529 -15.37 2.03 5.28
CA PHE A 529 -14.48 3.10 4.84
C PHE A 529 -15.01 4.46 5.30
N GLY A 530 -14.46 4.97 6.40
CA GLY A 530 -14.91 6.21 7.04
C GLY A 530 -15.53 5.96 8.40
N SER A 531 -16.70 6.54 8.68
CA SER A 531 -17.34 6.47 10.01
C SER A 531 -17.59 5.01 10.45
N PRO A 532 -17.08 4.57 11.61
CA PRO A 532 -17.30 3.20 12.10
C PRO A 532 -18.71 2.98 12.63
N TYR A 533 -19.45 4.04 12.98
CA TYR A 533 -20.80 3.94 13.57
C TYR A 533 -21.85 3.41 12.59
N ILE A 534 -21.58 3.44 11.28
CA ILE A 534 -22.52 2.93 10.26
C ILE A 534 -22.92 1.47 10.48
N ILE A 535 -22.07 0.69 11.16
CA ILE A 535 -22.34 -0.70 11.46
C ILE A 535 -23.58 -0.92 12.35
N GLU A 536 -24.00 0.07 13.14
CA GLU A 536 -25.23 0.00 13.94
C GLU A 536 -26.47 -0.25 13.09
N LYS A 537 -26.42 0.14 11.81
CA LYS A 537 -27.50 -0.07 10.84
C LYS A 537 -27.54 -1.49 10.27
N PHE A 538 -26.56 -2.34 10.62
CA PHE A 538 -26.41 -3.70 10.10
C PHE A 538 -26.17 -4.75 11.22
N PRO A 539 -27.11 -4.92 12.17
CA PRO A 539 -26.93 -5.84 13.30
C PRO A 539 -26.81 -7.32 12.90
N SER A 540 -27.25 -7.69 11.69
CA SER A 540 -27.11 -9.04 11.14
C SER A 540 -25.71 -9.35 10.59
N ALA A 541 -24.81 -8.37 10.51
CA ALA A 541 -23.44 -8.58 10.04
C ALA A 541 -22.65 -9.49 11.01
N LYS A 542 -22.08 -10.56 10.46
CA LYS A 542 -21.30 -11.56 11.22
C LYS A 542 -19.79 -11.35 11.17
N THR A 543 -19.31 -10.74 10.08
CA THR A 543 -17.91 -10.37 9.90
C THR A 543 -17.84 -8.92 9.43
N TRP A 544 -17.14 -8.06 10.17
CA TRP A 544 -16.98 -6.67 9.75
C TRP A 544 -15.75 -5.98 10.32
N MET A 545 -15.23 -5.05 9.51
CA MET A 545 -13.93 -4.42 9.68
C MET A 545 -14.06 -2.91 9.46
N ALA A 546 -13.40 -2.12 10.30
CA ALA A 546 -13.30 -0.66 10.17
C ALA A 546 -11.90 -0.26 9.72
N VAL A 547 -11.82 0.64 8.72
CA VAL A 547 -10.56 1.23 8.22
C VAL A 547 -10.56 2.75 8.23
N PHE A 548 -11.60 3.37 8.78
CA PHE A 548 -11.66 4.77 9.24
C PHE A 548 -11.43 5.87 8.18
N SER A 549 -11.24 5.51 6.91
CA SER A 549 -10.90 6.45 5.86
C SER A 549 -11.33 5.92 4.49
N THR A 550 -11.72 6.83 3.60
CA THR A 550 -12.01 6.52 2.18
C THR A 550 -10.78 6.62 1.28
N GLN A 551 -9.65 7.10 1.81
CA GLN A 551 -8.41 7.32 1.07
C GLN A 551 -7.83 6.01 0.50
N ASP A 552 -7.03 6.13 -0.55
CA ASP A 552 -6.43 5.02 -1.27
C ASP A 552 -5.57 4.10 -0.38
N VAL A 553 -4.83 4.67 0.59
CA VAL A 553 -4.05 3.92 1.59
C VAL A 553 -4.92 2.99 2.44
N ALA A 554 -6.12 3.43 2.82
CA ALA A 554 -7.04 2.62 3.62
C ALA A 554 -7.73 1.54 2.77
N GLN A 555 -8.03 1.84 1.51
CA GLN A 555 -8.50 0.85 0.52
C GLN A 555 -7.47 -0.26 0.30
N ARG A 556 -6.20 0.10 0.11
CA ARG A 556 -5.11 -0.88 -0.01
C ARG A 556 -4.92 -1.69 1.28
N ALA A 557 -4.97 -1.04 2.44
CA ALA A 557 -4.86 -1.69 3.74
C ALA A 557 -5.95 -2.74 3.95
N ALA A 558 -7.21 -2.39 3.64
CA ALA A 558 -8.34 -3.34 3.69
C ALA A 558 -8.10 -4.55 2.80
N GLY A 559 -7.68 -4.34 1.54
CA GLY A 559 -7.42 -5.43 0.59
C GLY A 559 -6.29 -6.35 1.05
N ARG A 560 -5.19 -5.78 1.59
CA ARG A 560 -4.07 -6.54 2.16
C ARG A 560 -4.48 -7.34 3.38
N ALA A 561 -5.25 -6.73 4.28
CA ALA A 561 -5.72 -7.36 5.52
C ALA A 561 -6.67 -8.53 5.25
N LEU A 562 -7.61 -8.37 4.31
CA LEU A 562 -8.59 -9.42 3.97
C LEU A 562 -7.94 -10.75 3.60
N PHE A 563 -6.80 -10.72 2.91
CA PHE A 563 -6.07 -11.92 2.51
C PHE A 563 -4.89 -12.24 3.43
N GLY A 564 -4.70 -11.51 4.51
CA GLY A 564 -3.63 -11.75 5.48
C GLY A 564 -2.24 -11.34 5.00
N GLN A 565 -2.10 -10.49 3.97
CA GLN A 565 -0.80 -9.93 3.59
C GLN A 565 -0.20 -9.08 4.72
N VAL A 566 -1.06 -8.43 5.49
CA VAL A 566 -0.71 -7.75 6.74
C VAL A 566 -1.54 -8.33 7.88
N ALA A 567 -0.99 -8.30 9.09
CA ALA A 567 -1.74 -8.69 10.28
C ALA A 567 -2.82 -7.67 10.59
N ILE A 568 -3.94 -8.12 11.15
CA ILE A 568 -4.98 -7.23 11.68
C ILE A 568 -4.76 -7.12 13.18
N GLY A 569 -4.56 -5.89 13.66
CA GLY A 569 -4.26 -5.65 15.07
C GLY A 569 -4.75 -4.30 15.60
N GLY A 570 -5.40 -3.49 14.77
CA GLY A 570 -5.94 -2.20 15.19
C GLY A 570 -6.99 -2.35 16.29
N LYS A 571 -7.14 -1.29 17.09
CA LYS A 571 -8.11 -1.18 18.17
C LYS A 571 -9.00 0.02 17.92
N ILE A 572 -10.31 -0.14 18.03
CA ILE A 572 -11.22 0.98 17.77
C ILE A 572 -11.01 2.09 18.80
N PRO A 573 -10.80 3.36 18.41
CA PRO A 573 -10.55 4.45 19.36
C PRO A 573 -11.82 5.11 19.90
N VAL A 574 -12.99 4.57 19.53
CA VAL A 574 -14.32 5.04 19.93
C VAL A 574 -15.22 3.85 20.27
N SER A 575 -16.23 4.08 21.09
CA SER A 575 -17.28 3.12 21.39
C SER A 575 -18.38 3.26 20.35
N VAL A 576 -18.79 2.15 19.76
CA VAL A 576 -19.96 2.08 18.87
C VAL A 576 -21.13 1.52 19.67
N PRO A 577 -22.15 2.32 19.98
CA PRO A 577 -23.34 1.92 20.73
C PRO A 577 -23.88 0.52 20.37
N GLY A 578 -23.96 -0.36 21.37
CA GLY A 578 -24.49 -1.72 21.21
C GLY A 578 -23.61 -2.69 20.41
N VAL A 579 -22.44 -2.24 19.93
CA VAL A 579 -21.59 -3.00 19.00
C VAL A 579 -20.18 -3.25 19.55
N ALA A 580 -19.46 -2.20 19.96
CA ALA A 580 -18.08 -2.29 20.43
C ALA A 580 -17.74 -1.16 21.42
N LYS A 581 -16.77 -1.37 22.30
CA LYS A 581 -16.22 -0.34 23.19
C LYS A 581 -14.87 0.15 22.66
N ALA A 582 -14.52 1.39 22.98
CA ALA A 582 -13.17 1.89 22.70
C ALA A 582 -12.11 0.95 23.30
N GLY A 583 -11.13 0.58 22.48
CA GLY A 583 -10.10 -0.41 22.80
C GLY A 583 -10.38 -1.82 22.28
N ASP A 584 -11.59 -2.12 21.80
CA ASP A 584 -11.92 -3.42 21.22
C ASP A 584 -11.27 -3.62 19.84
N GLY A 585 -11.04 -4.87 19.46
CA GLY A 585 -10.50 -5.26 18.15
C GLY A 585 -9.87 -6.65 18.20
N LEU A 586 -10.29 -7.53 17.31
CA LEU A 586 -9.74 -8.88 17.15
C LEU A 586 -8.37 -8.82 16.48
N SER A 587 -7.51 -9.77 16.85
CA SER A 587 -6.19 -9.91 16.25
C SER A 587 -6.16 -11.10 15.30
N VAL A 588 -5.69 -10.87 14.08
CA VAL A 588 -5.51 -11.90 13.05
C VAL A 588 -4.06 -11.84 12.58
N SER A 589 -3.36 -12.96 12.65
CA SER A 589 -1.97 -13.04 12.18
C SER A 589 -1.89 -12.90 10.67
N ALA A 590 -0.80 -12.31 10.17
CA ALA A 590 -0.53 -12.33 8.74
C ALA A 590 -0.35 -13.77 8.25
N SER A 591 -0.86 -14.06 7.06
CA SER A 591 -0.59 -15.29 6.32
C SER A 591 0.38 -14.95 5.18
N PRO A 592 1.66 -15.35 5.23
CA PRO A 592 2.62 -14.97 4.20
C PRO A 592 2.35 -15.63 2.84
N MET A 593 1.48 -16.65 2.76
CA MET A 593 1.25 -17.47 1.56
C MET A 593 2.55 -18.00 0.93
N LYS A 594 3.51 -18.37 1.78
CA LYS A 594 4.80 -18.98 1.42
C LYS A 594 4.86 -20.41 1.95
N LEU A 595 5.82 -21.16 1.42
CA LEU A 595 6.21 -22.45 1.98
C LEU A 595 6.67 -22.28 3.43
N ARG A 596 6.30 -23.24 4.26
CA ARG A 596 6.77 -23.37 5.64
C ARG A 596 7.78 -24.50 5.72
N ALA A 597 8.69 -24.43 6.69
CA ALA A 597 9.57 -25.55 6.97
C ALA A 597 8.74 -26.70 7.54
N ALA A 598 8.89 -27.88 6.94
CA ALA A 598 8.12 -29.03 7.34
C ALA A 598 8.39 -29.43 8.81
N PRO A 599 7.38 -29.98 9.51
CA PRO A 599 7.58 -30.53 10.84
C PRO A 599 8.53 -31.74 10.82
N ALA A 600 9.20 -31.99 11.94
CA ALA A 600 10.25 -33.01 12.05
C ALA A 600 9.77 -34.44 11.73
N ASP A 601 8.48 -34.73 11.86
CA ASP A 601 7.90 -36.03 11.50
C ASP A 601 7.87 -36.26 9.98
N MET A 602 7.67 -35.21 9.18
CA MET A 602 7.69 -35.32 7.72
C MET A 602 9.11 -35.58 7.23
N ASP A 603 10.09 -34.86 7.77
CA ASP A 603 11.52 -35.05 7.48
C ASP A 603 11.98 -36.45 7.89
N ALA A 604 11.63 -36.90 9.10
CA ALA A 604 11.99 -38.23 9.59
C ALA A 604 11.42 -39.37 8.72
N ARG A 605 10.22 -39.21 8.17
CA ARG A 605 9.61 -40.20 7.26
C ARG A 605 10.37 -40.32 5.95
N LEU A 606 11.08 -39.29 5.51
CA LEU A 606 11.87 -39.31 4.27
C LEU A 606 13.26 -39.94 4.43
N LYS A 607 13.64 -40.39 5.64
CA LYS A 607 14.93 -41.03 5.88
C LYS A 607 15.27 -42.19 4.93
N PRO A 608 14.34 -43.12 4.57
CA PRO A 608 14.62 -44.17 3.59
C PRO A 608 14.98 -43.62 2.20
N VAL A 609 14.45 -42.45 1.83
CA VAL A 609 14.79 -41.76 0.58
C VAL A 609 16.21 -41.21 0.65
N TYR A 610 16.65 -40.70 1.79
CA TYR A 610 18.03 -40.20 1.97
C TYR A 610 19.05 -41.33 1.86
N GLU A 611 18.78 -42.47 2.51
CA GLU A 611 19.62 -43.66 2.42
C GLU A 611 19.73 -44.16 0.97
N MET A 612 18.64 -44.10 0.19
CA MET A 612 18.64 -44.40 -1.25
C MET A 612 19.51 -43.43 -2.06
N LEU A 613 19.46 -42.12 -1.74
CA LEU A 613 20.28 -41.11 -2.41
C LEU A 613 21.76 -41.27 -2.07
N ASP A 614 22.09 -41.57 -0.82
CA ASP A 614 23.47 -41.87 -0.40
C ASP A 614 24.01 -43.10 -1.13
N HIS A 615 23.22 -44.17 -1.24
CA HIS A 615 23.59 -45.34 -2.03
C HIS A 615 23.78 -45.00 -3.53
N ALA A 616 22.95 -44.13 -4.10
CA ALA A 616 23.12 -43.68 -5.48
C ALA A 616 24.42 -42.86 -5.68
N VAL A 617 24.87 -42.12 -4.66
CA VAL A 617 26.18 -41.45 -4.67
C VAL A 617 27.32 -42.48 -4.63
N GLU A 618 27.23 -43.49 -3.76
CA GLU A 618 28.22 -44.58 -3.68
C GLU A 618 28.35 -45.33 -5.00
N GLU A 619 27.22 -45.61 -5.65
CA GLU A 619 27.14 -46.22 -6.98
C GLU A 619 27.54 -45.27 -8.13
N ARG A 620 27.94 -44.04 -7.82
CA ARG A 620 28.39 -43.03 -8.78
C ARG A 620 27.33 -42.72 -9.84
N ALA A 621 26.05 -42.71 -9.47
CA ALA A 621 25.00 -42.18 -10.34
C ALA A 621 25.13 -40.66 -10.51
N PHE A 622 25.61 -39.98 -9.47
CA PHE A 622 26.01 -38.57 -9.44
C PHE A 622 26.93 -38.33 -8.20
N PRO A 623 27.75 -37.27 -8.19
CA PRO A 623 28.58 -36.93 -7.03
C PRO A 623 27.80 -36.54 -5.77
N GLY A 624 26.62 -35.95 -5.95
CA GLY A 624 25.78 -35.41 -4.89
C GLY A 624 24.62 -34.60 -5.47
N GLY A 625 23.81 -34.01 -4.59
CA GLY A 625 22.60 -33.33 -5.01
C GLY A 625 21.81 -32.68 -3.88
N VAL A 626 20.70 -32.06 -4.26
CA VAL A 626 19.69 -31.51 -3.36
C VAL A 626 18.33 -32.07 -3.73
N LEU A 627 17.66 -32.69 -2.77
CA LEU A 627 16.26 -33.10 -2.83
C LEU A 627 15.42 -32.05 -2.12
N ALA A 628 14.36 -31.55 -2.77
CA ALA A 628 13.32 -30.79 -2.11
C ALA A 628 11.95 -31.43 -2.34
N VAL A 629 11.22 -31.64 -1.25
CA VAL A 629 9.88 -32.24 -1.26
C VAL A 629 8.92 -31.28 -0.59
N GLY A 630 7.93 -30.82 -1.34
CA GLY A 630 6.88 -29.97 -0.82
C GLY A 630 5.54 -30.69 -0.77
N GLN A 631 4.84 -30.68 0.36
CA GLN A 631 3.49 -31.27 0.48
C GLN A 631 2.60 -30.34 1.31
N ARG A 632 1.43 -29.96 0.77
CA ARG A 632 0.43 -29.14 1.49
C ARG A 632 0.99 -27.84 2.10
N GLY A 633 1.94 -27.21 1.40
CA GLY A 633 2.59 -25.97 1.83
C GLY A 633 3.77 -26.12 2.79
N GLU A 634 4.13 -27.36 3.17
CA GLU A 634 5.33 -27.68 3.94
C GLU A 634 6.47 -28.09 3.01
N LEU A 635 7.71 -27.72 3.34
CA LEU A 635 8.91 -27.97 2.55
C LEU A 635 10.00 -28.67 3.38
N VAL A 636 10.50 -29.79 2.85
CA VAL A 636 11.76 -30.41 3.26
C VAL A 636 12.81 -30.15 2.19
N VAL A 637 14.03 -29.75 2.59
CA VAL A 637 15.18 -29.62 1.68
C VAL A 637 16.36 -30.37 2.27
N HIS A 638 16.86 -31.36 1.54
CA HIS A 638 17.93 -32.26 1.97
C HIS A 638 19.09 -32.22 0.96
N ALA A 639 20.29 -31.93 1.44
CA ALA A 639 21.52 -31.94 0.64
C ALA A 639 22.34 -33.19 0.97
N PHE A 640 22.91 -33.82 -0.06
CA PHE A 640 23.65 -35.08 0.05
C PHE A 640 24.86 -35.11 -0.89
N GLY A 641 25.87 -35.91 -0.54
CA GLY A 641 27.09 -36.08 -1.33
C GLY A 641 27.98 -34.82 -1.45
N LYS A 642 28.77 -34.76 -2.52
CA LYS A 642 29.75 -33.70 -2.80
C LYS A 642 29.54 -33.10 -4.19
N GLN A 643 30.15 -31.96 -4.47
CA GLN A 643 30.04 -31.30 -5.78
C GLN A 643 30.77 -32.07 -6.90
N THR A 644 31.84 -32.81 -6.58
CA THR A 644 32.57 -33.71 -7.51
C THR A 644 32.93 -35.01 -6.79
N TYR A 645 33.45 -36.01 -7.52
CA TYR A 645 33.91 -37.26 -6.93
C TYR A 645 35.28 -37.15 -6.23
N ASP A 646 35.93 -35.99 -6.26
CA ASP A 646 37.24 -35.81 -5.65
C ASP A 646 37.15 -35.89 -4.13
N ALA A 647 38.15 -36.50 -3.48
CA ALA A 647 38.16 -36.68 -2.04
C ALA A 647 38.04 -35.34 -1.27
N GLY A 648 38.68 -34.28 -1.79
CA GLY A 648 38.65 -32.92 -1.24
C GLY A 648 37.54 -32.01 -1.78
N ALA A 649 36.59 -32.54 -2.57
CA ALA A 649 35.50 -31.74 -3.11
C ALA A 649 34.60 -31.18 -1.99
N PRO A 650 34.09 -29.93 -2.13
CA PRO A 650 33.12 -29.39 -1.19
C PRO A 650 31.87 -30.27 -1.09
N ALA A 651 31.32 -30.38 0.11
CA ALA A 651 30.01 -30.98 0.33
C ALA A 651 28.93 -30.15 -0.39
N VAL A 652 27.87 -30.81 -0.85
CA VAL A 652 26.69 -30.11 -1.33
C VAL A 652 25.98 -29.45 -0.14
N SER A 653 25.41 -28.28 -0.37
CA SER A 653 24.56 -27.57 0.61
C SER A 653 23.19 -27.30 0.00
N THR A 654 22.21 -26.95 0.82
CA THR A 654 20.87 -26.55 0.35
C THR A 654 20.90 -25.28 -0.51
N GLU A 655 21.99 -24.51 -0.45
CA GLU A 655 22.21 -23.29 -1.23
C GLU A 655 23.02 -23.53 -2.52
N THR A 656 23.38 -24.79 -2.83
CA THR A 656 24.12 -25.14 -4.03
C THR A 656 23.27 -24.88 -5.27
N ILE A 657 23.84 -24.15 -6.24
CA ILE A 657 23.22 -23.76 -7.50
C ILE A 657 23.57 -24.80 -8.56
N TYR A 658 22.58 -25.24 -9.33
CA TYR A 658 22.76 -26.21 -10.42
C TYR A 658 22.45 -25.59 -11.78
N ASP A 659 23.15 -26.04 -12.81
CA ASP A 659 22.69 -25.88 -14.19
C ASP A 659 21.45 -26.74 -14.41
N LEU A 660 20.31 -26.09 -14.64
CA LEU A 660 19.04 -26.77 -14.71
C LEU A 660 18.72 -27.33 -16.11
N ALA A 661 19.57 -27.06 -17.11
CA ALA A 661 19.39 -27.50 -18.48
C ALA A 661 17.93 -27.27 -18.97
N SER A 662 17.25 -28.34 -19.36
CA SER A 662 15.91 -28.30 -19.95
C SER A 662 14.80 -27.82 -19.02
N LEU A 663 15.00 -27.70 -17.70
CA LEU A 663 13.99 -27.06 -16.84
C LEU A 663 13.77 -25.57 -17.18
N THR A 664 14.69 -24.95 -17.95
CA THR A 664 14.50 -23.63 -18.55
C THR A 664 13.18 -23.54 -19.33
N LYS A 665 12.84 -24.61 -20.07
CA LYS A 665 11.62 -24.68 -20.89
C LYS A 665 10.36 -24.43 -20.05
N PRO A 666 10.01 -25.30 -19.08
CA PRO A 666 8.80 -25.13 -18.30
C PRO A 666 8.85 -23.92 -17.35
N VAL A 667 9.99 -23.66 -16.71
CA VAL A 667 10.07 -22.61 -15.68
C VAL A 667 10.01 -21.22 -16.30
N VAL A 668 10.70 -21.00 -17.43
CA VAL A 668 10.82 -19.67 -18.04
C VAL A 668 9.96 -19.55 -19.30
N THR A 669 10.23 -20.35 -20.33
CA THR A 669 9.64 -20.13 -21.66
C THR A 669 8.15 -20.47 -21.71
N VAL A 670 7.73 -21.55 -21.05
CA VAL A 670 6.31 -21.92 -20.95
C VAL A 670 5.57 -20.92 -20.09
N THR A 671 6.10 -20.54 -18.92
CA THR A 671 5.51 -19.50 -18.05
C THR A 671 5.35 -18.17 -18.79
N ALA A 672 6.37 -17.73 -19.52
CA ALA A 672 6.31 -16.52 -20.34
C ALA A 672 5.23 -16.62 -21.42
N THR A 673 5.14 -17.77 -22.10
CA THR A 673 4.12 -18.02 -23.12
C THR A 673 2.72 -18.02 -22.50
N ALA A 674 2.53 -18.62 -21.32
CA ALA A 674 1.26 -18.62 -20.60
C ALA A 674 0.81 -17.21 -20.21
N MET A 675 1.73 -16.35 -19.77
CA MET A 675 1.45 -14.93 -19.52
C MET A 675 1.06 -14.17 -20.80
N LEU A 676 1.72 -14.46 -21.92
CA LEU A 676 1.40 -13.85 -23.23
C LEU A 676 0.06 -14.33 -23.78
N VAL A 677 -0.31 -15.58 -23.55
CA VAL A 677 -1.63 -16.14 -23.89
C VAL A 677 -2.71 -15.52 -23.02
N ALA A 678 -2.51 -15.44 -21.70
CA ALA A 678 -3.47 -14.84 -20.78
C ALA A 678 -3.70 -13.34 -21.05
N SER A 679 -2.71 -12.64 -21.60
CA SER A 679 -2.80 -11.23 -22.01
C SER A 679 -3.23 -11.05 -23.48
N ASN A 680 -3.66 -12.12 -24.16
CA ASN A 680 -4.08 -12.13 -25.58
C ASN A 680 -3.02 -11.61 -26.58
N ARG A 681 -1.74 -11.59 -26.19
CA ARG A 681 -0.63 -11.18 -27.06
C ARG A 681 -0.13 -12.33 -27.95
N VAL A 682 -0.37 -13.57 -27.53
CA VAL A 682 -0.08 -14.79 -28.29
C VAL A 682 -1.33 -15.67 -28.26
N GLN A 683 -1.71 -16.28 -29.40
CA GLN A 683 -2.75 -17.31 -29.44
C GLN A 683 -2.08 -18.67 -29.64
N LEU A 684 -2.53 -19.68 -28.89
CA LEU A 684 -1.96 -21.03 -28.97
C LEU A 684 -2.04 -21.61 -30.40
N ASP A 685 -3.16 -21.38 -31.09
CA ASP A 685 -3.41 -21.93 -32.42
C ASP A 685 -2.98 -20.98 -33.56
N ALA A 686 -2.30 -19.87 -33.24
CA ALA A 686 -1.73 -19.01 -34.27
C ALA A 686 -0.53 -19.72 -34.96
N PRO A 687 -0.46 -19.68 -36.30
CA PRO A 687 0.72 -20.08 -37.04
C PRO A 687 1.95 -19.29 -36.61
N ILE A 688 3.10 -19.97 -36.45
CA ILE A 688 4.32 -19.31 -35.94
C ILE A 688 4.91 -18.30 -36.93
N GLU A 689 4.57 -18.40 -38.22
CA GLU A 689 4.93 -17.42 -39.26
C GLU A 689 4.45 -15.99 -38.93
N ARG A 690 3.39 -15.86 -38.12
CA ARG A 690 2.87 -14.56 -37.68
C ARG A 690 3.88 -13.80 -36.83
N PHE A 691 4.70 -14.52 -36.07
CA PHE A 691 5.70 -13.97 -35.17
C PHE A 691 7.12 -14.06 -35.77
N LEU A 692 7.33 -15.04 -36.64
CA LEU A 692 8.58 -15.31 -37.35
C LEU A 692 8.31 -15.39 -38.86
N PRO A 693 8.11 -14.25 -39.57
CA PRO A 693 7.81 -14.26 -41.00
C PRO A 693 8.85 -15.00 -41.86
N GLU A 694 10.09 -15.08 -41.38
CA GLU A 694 11.19 -15.80 -42.00
C GLU A 694 10.97 -17.32 -42.05
N TRP A 695 10.09 -17.86 -41.20
CA TRP A 695 9.70 -19.28 -41.15
C TRP A 695 9.25 -19.82 -42.51
N ASN A 696 8.59 -19.00 -43.32
CA ASN A 696 8.04 -19.42 -44.61
C ASN A 696 9.09 -19.65 -45.70
N LYS A 697 10.34 -19.23 -45.47
CA LYS A 697 11.43 -19.43 -46.42
C LYS A 697 12.10 -20.80 -46.28
N GLY A 698 11.78 -21.56 -45.23
CA GLY A 698 12.35 -22.88 -45.00
C GLY A 698 11.70 -23.99 -45.84
N PRO A 699 12.30 -25.20 -45.85
CA PRO A 699 11.80 -26.37 -46.58
C PRO A 699 10.44 -26.88 -46.04
N ASN A 700 9.73 -27.75 -46.77
CA ASN A 700 8.41 -28.28 -46.36
C ASN A 700 7.30 -27.19 -46.26
N ALA A 701 7.18 -26.32 -47.28
CA ALA A 701 6.30 -25.14 -47.26
C ALA A 701 4.84 -25.42 -46.79
N GLU A 702 4.23 -26.51 -47.26
CA GLU A 702 2.84 -26.85 -46.89
C GLU A 702 2.69 -27.29 -45.43
N TRP A 703 3.69 -27.97 -44.87
CA TRP A 703 3.70 -28.35 -43.46
C TRP A 703 3.99 -27.15 -42.56
N ARG A 704 4.90 -26.27 -42.98
CA ARG A 704 5.29 -25.08 -42.21
C ARG A 704 4.13 -24.14 -41.90
N LYS A 705 3.21 -23.95 -42.84
CA LYS A 705 1.98 -23.15 -42.64
C LYS A 705 1.08 -23.69 -41.51
N LYS A 706 1.21 -24.99 -41.18
CA LYS A 706 0.43 -25.65 -40.13
C LYS A 706 1.09 -25.60 -38.75
N VAL A 707 2.36 -25.20 -38.63
CA VAL A 707 3.04 -25.14 -37.33
C VAL A 707 2.51 -23.97 -36.52
N THR A 708 1.98 -24.27 -35.33
CA THR A 708 1.41 -23.29 -34.41
C THR A 708 2.23 -23.21 -33.13
N VAL A 709 1.97 -22.18 -32.31
CA VAL A 709 2.57 -22.08 -30.97
C VAL A 709 2.25 -23.31 -30.12
N ARG A 710 1.03 -23.86 -30.23
CA ARG A 710 0.62 -25.12 -29.59
C ARG A 710 1.50 -26.28 -30.01
N HIS A 711 1.82 -26.40 -31.30
CA HIS A 711 2.70 -27.47 -31.78
C HIS A 711 4.12 -27.36 -31.21
N LEU A 712 4.65 -26.15 -31.03
CA LEU A 712 5.95 -25.97 -30.36
C LEU A 712 5.88 -26.42 -28.89
N LEU A 713 4.86 -25.99 -28.15
CA LEU A 713 4.67 -26.34 -26.74
C LEU A 713 4.42 -27.84 -26.51
N LEU A 714 3.68 -28.49 -27.41
CA LEU A 714 3.38 -29.94 -27.33
C LEU A 714 4.51 -30.82 -27.86
N HIS A 715 5.61 -30.22 -28.36
CA HIS A 715 6.66 -30.95 -29.06
C HIS A 715 6.12 -31.79 -30.22
N SER A 716 5.23 -31.22 -31.04
CA SER A 716 4.59 -31.89 -32.17
C SER A 716 4.66 -31.07 -33.46
N SER A 717 5.61 -30.14 -33.56
CA SER A 717 5.80 -29.28 -34.74
C SER A 717 6.39 -29.97 -35.95
N GLY A 718 6.90 -31.20 -35.80
CA GLY A 718 7.64 -31.90 -36.84
C GLY A 718 9.12 -31.49 -36.92
N LEU A 719 9.61 -30.57 -36.09
CA LEU A 719 11.04 -30.26 -35.98
C LEU A 719 11.79 -31.44 -35.33
N PRO A 720 13.04 -31.72 -35.74
CA PRO A 720 13.84 -32.75 -35.12
C PRO A 720 14.17 -32.42 -33.65
N GLY A 721 14.53 -33.45 -32.88
CA GLY A 721 14.78 -33.31 -31.45
C GLY A 721 15.92 -32.35 -31.11
N TYR A 722 17.06 -32.50 -31.79
CA TYR A 722 18.28 -31.77 -31.51
C TYR A 722 19.17 -31.69 -32.77
N GLN A 723 19.93 -30.60 -32.90
CA GLN A 723 20.94 -30.40 -33.95
C GLN A 723 22.14 -29.65 -33.40
N LYS A 724 23.34 -29.96 -33.90
CA LYS A 724 24.60 -29.37 -33.42
C LYS A 724 24.96 -28.06 -34.12
N TYR A 725 24.09 -27.06 -34.05
CA TYR A 725 24.33 -25.78 -34.74
C TYR A 725 25.60 -25.07 -34.25
N TYR A 726 25.94 -25.23 -32.97
CA TYR A 726 27.15 -24.69 -32.34
C TYR A 726 28.49 -25.13 -32.98
N GLU A 727 28.50 -26.22 -33.78
CA GLU A 727 29.69 -26.68 -34.51
C GLU A 727 29.97 -25.85 -35.76
N VAL A 728 28.94 -25.24 -36.35
CA VAL A 728 29.02 -24.54 -37.65
C VAL A 728 28.70 -23.06 -37.56
N THR A 729 28.14 -22.60 -36.44
CA THR A 729 27.81 -21.19 -36.24
C THR A 729 27.84 -20.78 -34.78
N LYS A 730 27.91 -19.47 -34.53
CA LYS A 730 27.88 -18.84 -33.20
C LYS A 730 27.05 -17.56 -33.27
N GLY A 731 26.46 -17.19 -32.16
CA GLY A 731 25.57 -16.04 -32.07
C GLY A 731 24.10 -16.47 -32.14
N LYS A 732 23.28 -15.76 -31.37
CA LYS A 732 21.86 -16.04 -31.25
C LYS A 732 21.13 -15.95 -32.59
N LYS A 733 21.43 -14.91 -33.38
CA LYS A 733 20.75 -14.65 -34.66
C LYS A 733 21.01 -15.78 -35.65
N GLU A 734 22.24 -16.28 -35.70
CA GLU A 734 22.66 -17.32 -36.62
C GLU A 734 22.11 -18.68 -36.23
N ILE A 735 22.06 -19.00 -34.93
CA ILE A 735 21.42 -20.23 -34.42
C ILE A 735 19.92 -20.20 -34.68
N VAL A 736 19.25 -19.07 -34.44
CA VAL A 736 17.83 -18.90 -34.79
C VAL A 736 17.62 -19.04 -36.30
N ALA A 737 18.50 -18.49 -37.14
CA ALA A 737 18.42 -18.66 -38.59
C ALA A 737 18.57 -20.13 -39.02
N LYS A 738 19.43 -20.92 -38.36
CA LYS A 738 19.54 -22.37 -38.58
C LYS A 738 18.25 -23.09 -38.17
N ALA A 739 17.72 -22.79 -36.98
CA ALA A 739 16.44 -23.35 -36.51
C ALA A 739 15.27 -23.01 -37.46
N LEU A 740 15.23 -21.78 -37.99
CA LEU A 740 14.24 -21.37 -38.98
C LEU A 740 14.37 -22.15 -40.29
N ALA A 741 15.59 -22.53 -40.71
CA ALA A 741 15.85 -23.26 -41.94
C ALA A 741 15.74 -24.79 -41.80
N GLU A 742 15.55 -25.32 -40.59
CA GLU A 742 15.60 -26.76 -40.31
C GLU A 742 14.45 -27.54 -41.00
N PRO A 743 14.73 -28.61 -41.75
CA PRO A 743 13.69 -29.49 -42.31
C PRO A 743 12.76 -30.09 -41.25
N LEU A 744 11.47 -30.19 -41.60
CA LEU A 744 10.51 -30.92 -40.78
C LEU A 744 10.61 -32.42 -41.10
N VAL A 745 10.76 -33.25 -40.06
CA VAL A 745 10.87 -34.71 -40.16
C VAL A 745 9.51 -35.43 -40.08
N ALA A 746 8.44 -34.69 -39.77
CA ALA A 746 7.07 -35.17 -39.78
C ALA A 746 6.09 -34.01 -40.01
N GLU A 747 4.86 -34.33 -40.43
CA GLU A 747 3.80 -33.33 -40.49
C GLU A 747 3.44 -32.83 -39.08
N PRO A 748 3.16 -31.52 -38.87
CA PRO A 748 2.79 -31.00 -37.56
C PRO A 748 1.54 -31.70 -37.00
N GLY A 749 1.63 -32.14 -35.75
CA GLY A 749 0.59 -32.92 -35.06
C GLY A 749 0.65 -34.44 -35.31
N ALA A 750 1.45 -34.92 -36.28
CA ALA A 750 1.47 -36.33 -36.65
C ALA A 750 2.22 -37.23 -35.66
N LYS A 751 3.17 -36.69 -34.88
CA LYS A 751 3.83 -37.39 -33.76
C LYS A 751 4.37 -36.41 -32.72
N VAL A 752 4.62 -36.91 -31.51
CA VAL A 752 5.40 -36.21 -30.48
C VAL A 752 6.90 -36.48 -30.68
N GLU A 753 7.69 -35.43 -30.76
CA GLU A 753 9.15 -35.44 -30.87
C GLU A 753 9.72 -34.33 -29.97
N TYR A 754 10.36 -34.71 -28.85
CA TYR A 754 10.94 -33.74 -27.91
C TYR A 754 12.03 -32.90 -28.60
N SER A 755 11.67 -31.67 -28.97
CA SER A 755 12.49 -30.76 -29.78
C SER A 755 12.98 -29.54 -29.02
N ASP A 756 14.30 -29.43 -28.88
CA ASP A 756 14.99 -28.22 -28.41
C ASP A 756 14.88 -27.09 -29.43
N ILE A 757 14.92 -27.42 -30.72
CA ILE A 757 14.82 -26.46 -31.83
C ILE A 757 13.46 -25.74 -31.79
N GLY A 758 12.39 -26.48 -31.49
CA GLY A 758 11.07 -25.88 -31.28
C GLY A 758 11.06 -24.85 -30.15
N PHE A 759 11.79 -25.09 -29.05
CA PHE A 759 11.90 -24.16 -27.93
C PHE A 759 12.88 -23.01 -28.17
N VAL A 760 13.89 -23.17 -29.03
CA VAL A 760 14.69 -22.05 -29.54
C VAL A 760 13.79 -21.06 -30.28
N LEU A 761 12.94 -21.55 -31.19
CA LEU A 761 11.99 -20.71 -31.92
C LEU A 761 10.91 -20.12 -31.00
N LEU A 762 10.38 -20.88 -30.04
CA LEU A 762 9.42 -20.35 -29.07
C LEU A 762 10.04 -19.25 -28.19
N GLY A 763 11.29 -19.41 -27.77
CA GLY A 763 12.03 -18.37 -27.05
C GLY A 763 12.17 -17.09 -27.87
N GLU A 764 12.50 -17.20 -29.16
CA GLU A 764 12.55 -16.06 -30.08
C GLU A 764 11.18 -15.37 -30.24
N ILE A 765 10.10 -16.14 -30.36
CA ILE A 765 8.73 -15.58 -30.41
C ILE A 765 8.44 -14.77 -29.14
N VAL A 766 8.72 -15.34 -27.97
CA VAL A 766 8.50 -14.69 -26.68
C VAL A 766 9.27 -13.36 -26.60
N GLU A 767 10.55 -13.33 -26.99
CA GLU A 767 11.36 -12.11 -26.95
C GLU A 767 10.88 -11.04 -27.93
N ARG A 768 10.55 -11.42 -29.18
CA ARG A 768 10.01 -10.50 -30.19
C ARG A 768 8.70 -9.87 -29.74
N VAL A 769 7.81 -10.66 -29.13
CA VAL A 769 6.54 -10.15 -28.61
C VAL A 769 6.78 -9.24 -27.40
N LEU A 770 7.68 -9.61 -26.47
CA LEU A 770 7.93 -8.82 -25.26
C LEU A 770 8.77 -7.57 -25.49
N GLY A 771 9.61 -7.54 -26.53
CA GLY A 771 10.59 -6.47 -26.77
C GLY A 771 11.78 -6.50 -25.79
N LYS A 772 12.05 -7.65 -25.17
CA LYS A 772 13.15 -7.85 -24.20
C LYS A 772 13.63 -9.30 -24.20
N THR A 773 14.84 -9.52 -23.69
CA THR A 773 15.45 -10.85 -23.60
C THR A 773 14.80 -11.70 -22.51
N LEU A 774 14.87 -13.03 -22.64
CA LEU A 774 14.26 -13.97 -21.69
C LEU A 774 14.77 -13.81 -20.26
N ASP A 775 16.07 -13.54 -20.06
CA ASP A 775 16.67 -13.35 -18.74
C ASP A 775 16.14 -12.09 -18.03
N GLN A 776 16.00 -10.98 -18.76
CA GLN A 776 15.41 -9.75 -18.23
C GLN A 776 13.94 -9.97 -17.85
N PHE A 777 13.18 -10.60 -18.73
CA PHE A 777 11.78 -10.92 -18.46
C PHE A 777 11.62 -11.86 -17.26
N ALA A 778 12.39 -12.95 -17.21
CA ALA A 778 12.30 -13.95 -16.16
C ALA A 778 12.61 -13.34 -14.79
N ARG A 779 13.67 -12.53 -14.70
CA ARG A 779 14.04 -11.81 -13.48
C ARG A 779 12.90 -10.90 -12.99
N GLU A 780 12.33 -10.09 -13.88
CA GLU A 780 11.31 -9.09 -13.53
C GLU A 780 9.93 -9.70 -13.24
N ARG A 781 9.55 -10.77 -13.95
CA ARG A 781 8.17 -11.25 -14.01
C ARG A 781 7.95 -12.62 -13.41
N ILE A 782 9.02 -13.39 -13.17
CA ILE A 782 8.95 -14.73 -12.57
C ILE A 782 9.76 -14.75 -11.27
N PHE A 783 11.06 -14.44 -11.32
CA PHE A 783 11.96 -14.67 -10.19
C PHE A 783 11.74 -13.67 -9.05
N ALA A 784 11.79 -12.36 -9.32
CA ALA A 784 11.59 -11.34 -8.29
C ALA A 784 10.20 -11.43 -7.63
N PRO A 785 9.08 -11.61 -8.37
CA PRO A 785 7.76 -11.80 -7.76
C PRO A 785 7.64 -13.04 -6.87
N LEU A 786 8.38 -14.11 -7.17
CA LEU A 786 8.38 -15.34 -6.36
C LEU A 786 9.44 -15.33 -5.25
N GLY A 787 10.33 -14.32 -5.23
CA GLY A 787 11.46 -14.28 -4.32
C GLY A 787 12.55 -15.31 -4.65
N MET A 788 12.66 -15.74 -5.90
CA MET A 788 13.71 -16.66 -6.37
C MET A 788 15.02 -15.88 -6.57
N SER A 789 15.82 -15.76 -5.51
CA SER A 789 16.97 -14.84 -5.49
C SER A 789 18.24 -15.37 -6.15
N ASP A 790 18.37 -16.69 -6.31
CA ASP A 790 19.54 -17.33 -6.95
C ASP A 790 19.27 -17.72 -8.41
N ALA A 791 18.00 -17.76 -8.82
CA ALA A 791 17.56 -18.06 -10.17
C ALA A 791 18.04 -17.01 -11.19
N GLN A 792 18.87 -17.44 -12.14
CA GLN A 792 19.45 -16.55 -13.14
C GLN A 792 19.92 -17.29 -14.38
N PHE A 793 20.06 -16.55 -15.48
CA PHE A 793 20.88 -16.96 -16.62
C PHE A 793 22.28 -16.37 -16.44
N ASN A 794 23.31 -17.03 -16.97
CA ASN A 794 24.70 -16.54 -16.94
C ASN A 794 25.14 -16.09 -15.53
N PRO A 795 25.21 -17.00 -14.55
CA PRO A 795 25.48 -16.65 -13.16
C PRO A 795 26.79 -15.88 -12.99
N LEU A 796 26.79 -14.95 -12.04
CA LEU A 796 27.96 -14.11 -11.76
C LEU A 796 29.17 -14.95 -11.31
N LYS A 797 30.37 -14.56 -11.75
CA LYS A 797 31.61 -15.31 -11.48
C LYS A 797 31.90 -15.52 -9.99
N ASN A 798 31.50 -14.60 -9.12
CA ASN A 798 31.67 -14.71 -7.67
C ASN A 798 30.78 -15.80 -7.04
N LEU A 799 29.74 -16.27 -7.74
CA LEU A 799 28.90 -17.37 -7.30
C LEU A 799 29.48 -18.75 -7.64
N ARG A 800 30.58 -18.82 -8.41
CA ARG A 800 31.15 -20.08 -8.89
C ARG A 800 31.36 -21.12 -7.78
N ALA A 801 31.83 -20.73 -6.60
CA ALA A 801 32.01 -21.68 -5.48
C ALA A 801 30.70 -22.30 -4.95
N ARG A 802 29.56 -21.65 -5.18
CA ARG A 802 28.22 -22.16 -4.87
C ARG A 802 27.61 -22.99 -6.00
N ILE A 803 28.23 -23.06 -7.18
CA ILE A 803 27.70 -23.75 -8.35
C ILE A 803 28.31 -25.15 -8.43
N ALA A 804 27.49 -26.18 -8.60
CA ALA A 804 27.98 -27.52 -8.87
C ALA A 804 28.66 -27.58 -10.26
N PRO A 805 29.89 -28.11 -10.39
CA PRO A 805 30.50 -28.34 -11.69
C PRO A 805 29.66 -29.30 -12.54
N THR A 806 29.49 -29.00 -13.83
CA THR A 806 28.52 -29.73 -14.66
C THR A 806 29.17 -30.91 -15.38
N GLU A 807 30.15 -30.69 -16.26
CA GLU A 807 30.80 -31.75 -17.05
C GLU A 807 32.27 -31.39 -17.32
N ASN A 808 33.16 -32.37 -17.38
CA ASN A 808 34.47 -32.19 -17.99
C ASN A 808 34.36 -32.42 -19.51
N ASP A 809 33.94 -31.38 -20.25
CA ASP A 809 33.68 -31.48 -21.69
C ASP A 809 34.99 -31.70 -22.45
N THR A 810 35.22 -32.92 -22.95
CA THR A 810 36.41 -33.28 -23.72
C THR A 810 36.24 -33.10 -25.24
N THR A 811 35.02 -32.78 -25.70
CA THR A 811 34.66 -32.83 -27.12
C THR A 811 34.65 -31.44 -27.76
N TYR A 812 33.90 -30.49 -27.19
CA TYR A 812 33.68 -29.17 -27.78
C TYR A 812 34.50 -28.09 -27.06
N ARG A 813 34.20 -27.81 -25.79
CA ARG A 813 34.87 -26.74 -25.03
C ARG A 813 36.22 -27.16 -24.45
N ARG A 814 36.51 -28.47 -24.35
CA ARG A 814 37.78 -29.01 -23.83
C ARG A 814 38.16 -28.44 -22.45
N GLN A 815 37.16 -28.25 -21.59
CA GLN A 815 37.31 -27.68 -20.26
C GLN A 815 36.23 -28.18 -19.29
N LEU A 816 36.47 -28.00 -17.99
CA LEU A 816 35.42 -28.16 -16.98
C LEU A 816 34.35 -27.07 -17.15
N VAL A 817 33.15 -27.48 -17.55
CA VAL A 817 31.95 -26.64 -17.61
C VAL A 817 31.50 -26.36 -16.18
N HIS A 818 31.58 -25.11 -15.76
CA HIS A 818 31.30 -24.69 -14.39
C HIS A 818 30.86 -23.22 -14.34
N GLY A 819 29.59 -22.99 -14.00
CA GLY A 819 28.96 -21.66 -14.01
C GLY A 819 28.62 -21.14 -15.40
N GLU A 820 28.58 -22.03 -16.39
CA GLU A 820 28.20 -21.76 -17.78
C GLU A 820 27.22 -22.84 -18.22
N VAL A 821 26.24 -22.48 -19.04
CA VAL A 821 25.21 -23.43 -19.51
C VAL A 821 25.85 -24.63 -20.22
N HIS A 822 25.36 -25.82 -19.92
CA HIS A 822 25.82 -27.09 -20.43
C HIS A 822 25.45 -27.29 -21.89
N ASP A 823 24.22 -26.95 -22.28
CA ASP A 823 23.79 -27.06 -23.68
C ASP A 823 24.63 -26.17 -24.59
N GLN A 824 25.28 -26.79 -25.59
CA GLN A 824 26.25 -26.10 -26.44
C GLN A 824 25.59 -25.09 -27.38
N ASN A 825 24.34 -25.32 -27.82
CA ASN A 825 23.61 -24.34 -28.62
C ASN A 825 23.28 -23.10 -27.78
N ALA A 826 22.74 -23.27 -26.58
CA ALA A 826 22.44 -22.17 -25.66
C ALA A 826 23.71 -21.41 -25.29
N TRP A 827 24.83 -22.11 -25.03
CA TRP A 827 26.13 -21.48 -24.81
C TRP A 827 26.56 -20.64 -26.02
N ALA A 828 26.46 -21.18 -27.23
CA ALA A 828 26.79 -20.46 -28.47
C ALA A 828 25.82 -19.30 -28.78
N MET A 829 24.60 -19.30 -28.22
CA MET A 829 23.65 -18.18 -28.24
C MET A 829 23.97 -17.09 -27.20
N GLY A 830 24.99 -17.26 -26.36
CA GLY A 830 25.33 -16.33 -25.27
C GLY A 830 24.68 -16.68 -23.93
N GLY A 831 24.21 -17.92 -23.77
CA GLY A 831 23.71 -18.47 -22.51
C GLY A 831 22.23 -18.22 -22.19
N VAL A 832 21.53 -17.43 -23.01
CA VAL A 832 20.09 -17.14 -22.85
C VAL A 832 19.31 -17.71 -24.03
N ALA A 833 18.66 -18.85 -23.81
CA ALA A 833 17.86 -19.53 -24.82
C ALA A 833 16.56 -20.11 -24.24
N GLY A 834 15.56 -20.36 -25.10
CA GLY A 834 14.27 -20.88 -24.66
C GLY A 834 14.30 -22.34 -24.21
N HIS A 835 15.32 -23.09 -24.62
CA HIS A 835 15.45 -24.52 -24.31
C HIS A 835 16.39 -24.83 -23.14
N ALA A 836 17.34 -23.94 -22.81
CA ALA A 836 18.35 -24.11 -21.75
C ALA A 836 18.98 -22.76 -21.33
N GLY A 837 19.67 -22.73 -20.18
CA GLY A 837 20.41 -21.56 -19.69
C GLY A 837 20.14 -21.18 -18.24
N LEU A 838 19.08 -21.74 -17.63
CA LEU A 838 18.69 -21.42 -16.27
C LEU A 838 19.57 -22.11 -15.22
N PHE A 839 20.02 -21.34 -14.23
CA PHE A 839 20.66 -21.81 -13.00
C PHE A 839 19.76 -21.48 -11.81
N SER A 840 19.67 -22.36 -10.82
CA SER A 840 18.88 -22.11 -9.60
C SER A 840 19.25 -23.06 -8.46
N THR A 841 18.77 -22.73 -7.25
CA THR A 841 18.71 -23.64 -6.10
C THR A 841 17.38 -24.40 -6.05
N ALA A 842 17.30 -25.44 -5.20
CA ALA A 842 16.06 -26.19 -4.98
C ALA A 842 14.99 -25.35 -4.27
N ALA A 843 15.38 -24.44 -3.37
CA ALA A 843 14.46 -23.56 -2.65
C ALA A 843 13.73 -22.57 -3.59
N ASP A 844 14.44 -21.98 -4.55
CA ASP A 844 13.86 -21.11 -5.57
C ASP A 844 12.83 -21.88 -6.43
N LEU A 845 13.19 -23.09 -6.88
CA LEU A 845 12.28 -23.93 -7.65
C LEU A 845 11.08 -24.40 -6.81
N ALA A 846 11.24 -24.59 -5.50
CA ALA A 846 10.15 -24.93 -4.60
C ALA A 846 9.10 -23.81 -4.54
N ALA A 847 9.51 -22.53 -4.51
CA ALA A 847 8.59 -21.40 -4.60
C ALA A 847 7.79 -21.41 -5.92
N PHE A 848 8.45 -21.71 -7.05
CA PHE A 848 7.78 -21.87 -8.35
C PHE A 848 6.79 -23.05 -8.34
N CYS A 849 7.17 -24.20 -7.81
CA CYS A 849 6.30 -25.37 -7.75
C CYS A 849 5.09 -25.14 -6.85
N GLN A 850 5.28 -24.47 -5.71
CA GLN A 850 4.17 -24.11 -4.82
C GLN A 850 3.24 -23.09 -5.48
N MET A 851 3.76 -22.12 -6.26
CA MET A 851 2.93 -21.22 -7.06
C MET A 851 2.03 -21.99 -8.04
N MET A 852 2.58 -23.02 -8.69
CA MET A 852 1.82 -23.87 -9.60
C MET A 852 0.69 -24.64 -8.87
N LEU A 853 0.98 -25.22 -7.70
CA LEU A 853 -0.03 -25.89 -6.86
C LEU A 853 -1.11 -24.93 -6.34
N ASN A 854 -0.73 -23.69 -6.00
CA ASN A 854 -1.64 -22.66 -5.48
C ASN A 854 -2.49 -21.97 -6.56
N GLY A 855 -2.57 -22.54 -7.76
CA GLY A 855 -3.33 -21.95 -8.87
C GLY A 855 -2.81 -20.59 -9.32
N GLY A 856 -1.50 -20.36 -9.18
CA GLY A 856 -0.82 -19.19 -9.70
C GLY A 856 -0.45 -18.14 -8.64
N MET A 857 -0.76 -18.42 -7.37
CA MET A 857 -0.55 -17.51 -6.24
C MET A 857 0.62 -17.95 -5.35
N TYR A 858 1.56 -17.06 -5.08
CA TYR A 858 2.60 -17.28 -4.07
C TYR A 858 3.02 -15.94 -3.47
N ALA A 859 3.19 -15.87 -2.14
CA ALA A 859 3.58 -14.64 -1.45
C ALA A 859 2.72 -13.41 -1.80
N HIS A 860 1.39 -13.59 -1.94
CA HIS A 860 0.42 -12.56 -2.37
C HIS A 860 0.62 -12.05 -3.81
N GLN A 861 1.44 -12.72 -4.61
CA GLN A 861 1.65 -12.41 -6.03
C GLN A 861 0.97 -13.46 -6.90
N ARG A 862 0.10 -13.00 -7.80
CA ARG A 862 -0.51 -13.85 -8.84
C ARG A 862 0.30 -13.73 -10.13
N LEU A 863 1.02 -14.77 -10.50
CA LEU A 863 1.78 -14.83 -11.76
C LEU A 863 0.92 -15.32 -12.92
N LEU A 864 0.10 -16.34 -12.67
CA LEU A 864 -0.81 -16.94 -13.64
C LEU A 864 -2.21 -17.02 -13.05
N SER A 865 -3.24 -16.95 -13.91
CA SER A 865 -4.59 -17.30 -13.48
C SER A 865 -4.69 -18.82 -13.30
N ARG A 866 -5.60 -19.26 -12.44
CA ARG A 866 -5.88 -20.70 -12.27
C ARG A 866 -6.33 -21.34 -13.60
N SER A 867 -7.05 -20.60 -14.44
CA SER A 867 -7.43 -21.03 -15.79
C SER A 867 -6.23 -21.20 -16.71
N ALA A 868 -5.22 -20.33 -16.64
CA ALA A 868 -4.00 -20.46 -17.42
C ALA A 868 -3.19 -21.69 -16.98
N ILE A 869 -3.05 -21.91 -15.66
CA ILE A 869 -2.42 -23.14 -15.15
C ILE A 869 -3.17 -24.37 -15.65
N ALA A 870 -4.49 -24.43 -15.45
CA ALA A 870 -5.31 -25.56 -15.90
C ALA A 870 -5.19 -25.80 -17.41
N GLN A 871 -5.10 -24.74 -18.23
CA GLN A 871 -4.92 -24.86 -19.68
C GLN A 871 -3.54 -25.44 -20.04
N PHE A 872 -2.48 -25.02 -19.34
CA PHE A 872 -1.11 -25.42 -19.65
C PHE A 872 -0.70 -26.77 -19.06
N THR A 873 -1.37 -27.22 -17.99
CA THR A 873 -1.12 -28.50 -17.33
C THR A 873 -2.15 -29.57 -17.70
N LYS A 874 -3.11 -29.28 -18.58
CA LYS A 874 -4.03 -30.29 -19.12
C LYS A 874 -3.28 -31.17 -20.12
N ALA A 875 -3.29 -32.48 -19.88
CA ALA A 875 -2.74 -33.47 -20.79
C ALA A 875 -3.53 -33.49 -22.12
N ALA A 876 -2.80 -33.58 -23.23
CA ALA A 876 -3.29 -33.81 -24.57
C ALA A 876 -2.71 -35.14 -25.06
N THR A 877 -3.59 -36.04 -25.51
CA THR A 877 -3.19 -37.29 -26.16
C THR A 877 -2.89 -37.01 -27.62
N LEU A 878 -1.69 -37.37 -28.06
CA LEU A 878 -1.20 -37.22 -29.41
C LEU A 878 -0.75 -38.59 -29.95
N PRO A 879 -0.66 -38.75 -31.28
CA PRO A 879 -0.03 -39.95 -31.83
C PRO A 879 1.40 -40.11 -31.29
N GLY A 880 1.69 -41.25 -30.65
CA GLY A 880 3.00 -41.56 -30.08
C GLY A 880 3.25 -41.08 -28.65
N GLY A 881 2.29 -40.45 -27.96
CA GLY A 881 2.43 -40.11 -26.54
C GLY A 881 1.41 -39.09 -26.01
N ALA A 882 1.49 -38.79 -24.72
CA ALA A 882 0.71 -37.72 -24.09
C ALA A 882 1.64 -36.64 -23.55
N ARG A 883 1.24 -35.37 -23.64
CA ARG A 883 1.98 -34.22 -23.07
C ARG A 883 1.04 -33.10 -22.67
N THR A 884 1.51 -32.20 -21.83
CA THR A 884 0.84 -30.89 -21.63
C THR A 884 1.57 -29.82 -22.46
N LEU A 885 1.12 -28.57 -22.40
CA LEU A 885 1.81 -27.46 -23.04
C LEU A 885 3.16 -27.18 -22.34
N GLY A 886 4.22 -27.83 -22.82
CA GLY A 886 5.59 -27.67 -22.36
C GLY A 886 5.96 -28.44 -21.09
N TRP A 887 5.13 -29.37 -20.65
CA TRP A 887 5.44 -30.32 -19.58
C TRP A 887 5.22 -31.76 -20.03
N ASP A 888 5.94 -32.66 -19.38
CA ASP A 888 5.76 -34.10 -19.49
C ASP A 888 4.66 -34.58 -18.53
N VAL A 889 4.12 -35.75 -18.80
CA VAL A 889 3.10 -36.42 -17.96
C VAL A 889 3.56 -37.83 -17.60
N PRO A 890 3.02 -38.45 -16.54
CA PRO A 890 3.28 -39.86 -16.26
C PRO A 890 2.94 -40.72 -17.48
N SER A 891 3.92 -41.50 -17.95
CA SER A 891 3.83 -42.34 -19.15
C SER A 891 4.75 -43.55 -18.98
N GLU A 892 4.58 -44.61 -19.79
CA GLU A 892 5.44 -45.81 -19.73
C GLU A 892 6.46 -45.81 -20.88
N PRO A 893 7.78 -46.01 -20.63
CA PRO A 893 8.42 -46.20 -19.31
C PRO A 893 8.53 -44.89 -18.50
N SER A 894 8.13 -44.93 -17.23
CA SER A 894 7.94 -43.73 -16.41
C SER A 894 9.22 -43.18 -15.80
N GLN A 895 9.51 -41.91 -16.08
CA GLN A 895 10.51 -41.10 -15.36
C GLN A 895 9.90 -40.37 -14.15
N SER A 896 8.60 -40.51 -13.93
CA SER A 896 7.92 -40.08 -12.70
C SER A 896 7.86 -41.17 -11.63
N GLY A 897 8.14 -42.43 -11.95
CA GLY A 897 7.78 -43.55 -11.06
C GLY A 897 6.32 -43.97 -11.26
N LYS A 898 5.80 -44.80 -10.35
CA LYS A 898 4.49 -45.46 -10.43
C LYS A 898 3.39 -44.70 -9.69
N TYR A 899 3.73 -43.91 -8.66
CA TYR A 899 2.73 -43.42 -7.70
C TYR A 899 2.22 -41.99 -7.93
N PHE A 900 2.80 -41.23 -8.87
CA PHE A 900 2.26 -39.92 -9.26
C PHE A 900 0.86 -40.05 -9.89
N SER A 901 -0.03 -39.09 -9.62
CA SER A 901 -1.39 -39.12 -10.18
C SER A 901 -1.39 -38.90 -11.69
N ALA A 902 -2.45 -39.33 -12.37
CA ALA A 902 -2.61 -39.11 -13.82
C ALA A 902 -2.65 -37.61 -14.21
N ARG A 903 -2.95 -36.71 -13.27
CA ARG A 903 -2.93 -35.25 -13.45
C ARG A 903 -1.60 -34.60 -13.12
N SER A 904 -0.60 -35.40 -12.74
CA SER A 904 0.74 -34.90 -12.46
C SER A 904 1.41 -34.44 -13.74
N PHE A 905 2.33 -33.49 -13.59
CA PHE A 905 3.14 -33.00 -14.69
C PHE A 905 4.54 -32.69 -14.18
N GLY A 906 5.53 -32.83 -15.06
CA GLY A 906 6.92 -32.66 -14.67
C GLY A 906 7.83 -32.42 -15.85
N HIS A 907 9.12 -32.28 -15.58
CA HIS A 907 10.13 -32.14 -16.61
C HIS A 907 11.49 -32.59 -16.07
N LEU A 908 12.31 -33.15 -16.97
CA LEU A 908 13.66 -33.60 -16.70
C LEU A 908 14.68 -32.60 -17.26
N GLY A 909 15.79 -32.39 -16.56
CA GLY A 909 16.96 -31.68 -17.05
C GLY A 909 18.06 -32.67 -17.42
N TYR A 910 18.73 -32.43 -18.55
CA TYR A 910 19.77 -33.32 -19.08
C TYR A 910 20.95 -33.51 -18.11
N THR A 911 21.25 -32.47 -17.33
CA THR A 911 22.30 -32.43 -16.29
C THR A 911 21.99 -33.26 -15.05
N GLY A 912 20.79 -33.87 -14.96
CA GLY A 912 20.38 -34.72 -13.85
C GLY A 912 19.34 -34.08 -12.93
N THR A 913 18.87 -32.88 -13.27
CA THR A 913 17.82 -32.18 -12.52
C THR A 913 16.42 -32.68 -12.91
N SER A 914 15.42 -32.49 -12.04
CA SER A 914 14.01 -32.75 -12.37
C SER A 914 13.04 -32.03 -11.44
N ILE A 915 11.85 -31.75 -11.95
CA ILE A 915 10.68 -31.25 -11.22
C ILE A 915 9.48 -32.12 -11.55
N TRP A 916 8.73 -32.55 -10.55
CA TRP A 916 7.43 -33.19 -10.69
C TRP A 916 6.42 -32.58 -9.72
N ILE A 917 5.20 -32.32 -10.20
CA ILE A 917 4.13 -31.67 -9.44
C ILE A 917 2.86 -32.51 -9.56
N ASP A 918 2.25 -32.84 -8.43
CA ASP A 918 0.99 -33.59 -8.31
C ASP A 918 -0.08 -32.69 -7.65
N PRO A 919 -0.98 -32.08 -8.45
CA PRO A 919 -2.06 -31.27 -7.91
C PRO A 919 -3.08 -32.04 -7.07
N GLU A 920 -3.22 -33.36 -7.27
CA GLU A 920 -4.18 -34.18 -6.51
C GLU A 920 -3.66 -34.48 -5.11
N LYS A 921 -2.35 -34.69 -4.98
CA LYS A 921 -1.68 -34.95 -3.70
C LYS A 921 -1.17 -33.67 -3.01
N GLU A 922 -1.35 -32.50 -3.64
CA GLU A 922 -0.75 -31.22 -3.24
C GLU A 922 0.77 -31.36 -2.97
N LEU A 923 1.47 -32.08 -3.86
CA LEU A 923 2.86 -32.49 -3.70
C LEU A 923 3.72 -31.96 -4.86
N PHE A 924 4.97 -31.61 -4.60
CA PHE A 924 6.01 -31.54 -5.62
C PHE A 924 7.31 -32.18 -5.14
N VAL A 925 8.10 -32.66 -6.10
CA VAL A 925 9.44 -33.20 -5.89
C VAL A 925 10.41 -32.52 -6.84
N ILE A 926 11.52 -32.02 -6.28
CA ILE A 926 12.63 -31.43 -7.02
C ILE A 926 13.87 -32.22 -6.65
N LEU A 927 14.57 -32.74 -7.65
CA LEU A 927 15.85 -33.41 -7.47
C LEU A 927 16.88 -32.69 -8.34
N LEU A 928 17.85 -32.02 -7.71
CA LEU A 928 18.93 -31.34 -8.41
C LEU A 928 20.22 -32.12 -8.23
N THR A 929 20.81 -32.58 -9.32
CA THR A 929 22.09 -33.28 -9.35
C THR A 929 22.92 -32.76 -10.52
N ASN A 930 24.20 -33.13 -10.57
CA ASN A 930 25.09 -32.94 -11.69
C ASN A 930 25.52 -34.30 -12.28
N ARG A 931 24.55 -35.13 -12.69
CA ARG A 931 24.79 -36.50 -13.20
C ARG A 931 25.76 -36.59 -14.37
N VAL A 932 25.93 -35.50 -15.12
CA VAL A 932 26.87 -35.42 -16.25
C VAL A 932 28.30 -35.08 -15.81
N HIS A 933 28.56 -34.97 -14.50
CA HIS A 933 29.90 -34.84 -13.96
C HIS A 933 30.47 -36.22 -13.61
N PRO A 934 31.67 -36.59 -14.11
CA PRO A 934 32.52 -35.82 -15.02
C PRO A 934 32.17 -36.00 -16.51
N SER A 935 31.34 -36.99 -16.87
CA SER A 935 30.97 -37.32 -18.26
C SER A 935 29.46 -37.43 -18.44
N ALA A 936 28.94 -36.91 -19.57
CA ALA A 936 27.54 -37.03 -19.95
C ALA A 936 27.08 -38.47 -20.31
N GLU A 937 28.00 -39.43 -20.45
CA GLU A 937 27.71 -40.83 -20.77
C GLU A 937 27.02 -41.59 -19.63
N ASN A 938 27.06 -41.07 -18.39
CA ASN A 938 26.46 -41.73 -17.23
C ASN A 938 24.92 -41.64 -17.25
N GLU A 939 24.24 -42.77 -17.45
CA GLU A 939 22.78 -42.83 -17.52
C GLU A 939 22.08 -43.40 -16.27
N LYS A 940 22.82 -43.75 -15.21
CA LYS A 940 22.25 -44.39 -13.99
C LYS A 940 21.11 -43.59 -13.33
N ILE A 941 21.08 -42.26 -13.53
CA ILE A 941 19.99 -41.39 -13.05
C ILE A 941 18.60 -41.82 -13.54
N LYS A 942 18.51 -42.52 -14.69
CA LYS A 942 17.24 -43.00 -15.27
C LYS A 942 16.53 -44.00 -14.37
N ASP A 943 17.26 -44.78 -13.58
CA ASP A 943 16.73 -45.75 -12.62
C ASP A 943 16.51 -45.12 -11.23
N VAL A 944 17.45 -44.26 -10.81
CA VAL A 944 17.42 -43.61 -9.48
C VAL A 944 16.22 -42.67 -9.35
N ARG A 945 15.95 -41.83 -10.37
CA ARG A 945 14.91 -40.80 -10.29
C ARG A 945 13.50 -41.38 -10.04
N PRO A 946 12.98 -42.34 -10.83
CA PRO A 946 11.66 -42.91 -10.56
C PRO A 946 11.62 -43.66 -9.22
N ALA A 947 12.70 -44.31 -8.79
CA ALA A 947 12.77 -44.96 -7.48
C ALA A 947 12.68 -43.96 -6.32
N VAL A 948 13.37 -42.82 -6.42
CA VAL A 948 13.29 -41.73 -5.43
C VAL A 948 11.87 -41.19 -5.34
N HIS A 949 11.22 -40.94 -6.48
CA HIS A 949 9.83 -40.49 -6.51
C HIS A 949 8.88 -41.48 -5.84
N ASP A 950 9.01 -42.77 -6.15
CA ASP A 950 8.18 -43.81 -5.56
C ASP A 950 8.40 -43.91 -4.04
N ALA A 951 9.66 -43.93 -3.60
CA ALA A 951 9.99 -43.98 -2.18
C ALA A 951 9.46 -42.75 -1.39
N ILE A 952 9.47 -41.55 -1.99
CA ILE A 952 8.87 -40.36 -1.38
C ILE A 952 7.36 -40.55 -1.20
N LEU A 953 6.68 -41.00 -2.24
CA LEU A 953 5.23 -41.18 -2.23
C LEU A 953 4.79 -42.30 -1.28
N GLU A 954 5.58 -43.36 -1.16
CA GLU A 954 5.38 -44.42 -0.16
C GLU A 954 5.60 -43.88 1.27
N SER A 955 6.68 -43.12 1.48
CA SER A 955 7.03 -42.55 2.79
C SER A 955 6.03 -41.49 3.28
N LEU A 956 5.46 -40.73 2.35
CA LEU A 956 4.47 -39.68 2.62
C LEU A 956 3.03 -40.13 2.38
N GLY A 957 2.79 -41.45 2.27
CA GLY A 957 1.54 -42.10 1.85
C GLY A 957 0.24 -41.54 2.47
N PRO A 958 -0.94 -41.94 1.94
CA PRO A 958 -2.21 -41.29 2.26
C PRO A 958 -2.45 -41.30 3.77
N GLN A 959 -2.50 -40.13 4.41
CA GLN A 959 -2.99 -40.01 5.78
C GLN A 959 -4.44 -40.53 5.81
N PRO A 960 -4.82 -41.37 6.79
CA PRO A 960 -6.20 -41.83 6.97
C PRO A 960 -7.20 -40.68 7.16
#